data_AF-A0A1Y4AJR5-F1
#
_entry.id   AF-A0A1Y4AJR5-F1
#
_cell.length_a   1.000
_cell.length_b   1.000
_cell.length_c   1.000
_cell.angle_alpha   90.00
_cell.angle_beta   90.00
_cell.angle_gamma   90.00
#
_symmetry.space_group_name_H-M   'P 1'
#
loop_
_entity.id
_entity.type
_entity.pdbx_description
1 polymer ?
#
loop_
_entity_poly.entity_id
_entity_poly.type
_entity_poly.pdbx_seq_one_letter_code
_entity_poly.pdbx_strand_id
1 'polypeptide(L)'
;MMTATTNRKFFNELTKNPLFFMEQKCEYYEKQMRNCIEIEEHYFYISTQNEISAFISEKKIVDKMLHLEYVLLVAGNEVENNQNNSLDSVTFSFHIANPQYNNDWIVILNSLINRSQNSEDKFPFIYTLWFLNHSDWNIGQLESAISKYDIKVQLYILKWLQRICRCLSYRKQQQIKEVAHYFNFEYEIYIPTQITDALKYVTPIISGTNCNLFDLIDHILGDNSEVCDEDGNIIYHEVNTNSSNDFICLYKWFVSDKPLKDYQLLRSIYSLVSDERQLKIIQRYFHDVRLGNVSFDVKLLEQFRDNDYLEFMHYRYCINTPSCKINIGNQLLCDCILTLIETQGKSFQSFNGILDFAINHCDVTNPKINLGLDSFLPCCNGGAVYNEAFVGFIDYSIIISLDDRKFTSENLRKTIIKLLDSKGKKKDYLTCQYDNDVRPLDEDSNCLKLSQKLGKLDCIISATYTDRWIVSLKNSDWLDLFVNKSFENSTNGDIEINLSDTSVEKLKESIYKIASNYRTEDLETYIIDSKDMNSFECKLLFEYSVPRTMRIYPQKKVYIGSQFDLFKIKEALPKNLNNEEYSKEFRNKEAAEVTERVVSSLNSILKDSVYNGVYFETAYNKPLLGKLRRLYYYKKTVNADTKDFELSFLNRKSLKGLSLFCAPKLAEVHNQATNLPFFWCRGNECFCNILDKQCLQNNSSWNQYTLFHFAEIIGFPKLHQVECGYEPDGIISLFIVVANKAMKKFSRLKCRVCGHLMYPVKREKFDRNNYYSCINPTCLEHGKAVYLNYCYRCKKGLIDSRDTKQCPNGWYICPTCLSCCDDNQYERLAQRYVLSHLPIPNRIQSKLGKGHNDKSRYFCPFCGSELYLKNDSIHAFSAYCESCDRNFNVSNGF
;
A
#
# COMPACT_ATOMS: atom_id res chain seq x y z
N MET A 1 -8.79 2.46 -38.18
CA MET A 1 -9.35 1.29 -37.50
C MET A 1 -8.51 1.07 -36.26
N MET A 2 -9.08 1.26 -35.07
CA MET A 2 -8.35 1.11 -33.81
C MET A 2 -8.39 -0.36 -33.38
N THR A 3 -7.33 -0.84 -32.72
CA THR A 3 -7.23 -2.24 -32.30
C THR A 3 -6.86 -2.34 -30.82
N ALA A 4 -7.45 -3.33 -30.15
CA ALA A 4 -7.24 -3.63 -28.74
C ALA A 4 -6.88 -5.10 -28.58
N THR A 5 -6.33 -5.46 -27.42
CA THR A 5 -6.04 -6.86 -27.08
C THR A 5 -6.69 -7.26 -25.77
N THR A 6 -7.14 -8.51 -25.70
CA THR A 6 -7.72 -9.12 -24.48
C THR A 6 -7.50 -10.64 -24.51
N ASN A 7 -7.97 -11.36 -23.48
CA ASN A 7 -7.93 -12.83 -23.51
C ASN A 7 -9.18 -13.42 -24.22
N ARG A 8 -9.06 -14.62 -24.80
CA ARG A 8 -10.11 -15.29 -25.58
C ARG A 8 -11.41 -15.47 -24.82
N LYS A 9 -11.33 -15.88 -23.56
CA LYS A 9 -12.51 -16.10 -22.71
C LYS A 9 -13.29 -14.81 -22.47
N PHE A 10 -12.57 -13.71 -22.25
CA PHE A 10 -13.13 -12.39 -22.02
C PHE A 10 -13.68 -11.80 -23.33
N PHE A 11 -12.97 -11.97 -24.46
CA PHE A 11 -13.45 -11.54 -25.77
C PHE A 11 -14.81 -12.17 -26.12
N ASN A 12 -14.96 -13.49 -25.90
CA ASN A 12 -16.23 -14.19 -26.17
C ASN A 12 -17.41 -13.68 -25.31
N GLU A 13 -17.12 -13.11 -24.13
CA GLU A 13 -18.15 -12.47 -23.30
C GLU A 13 -18.39 -11.02 -23.75
N LEU A 14 -17.32 -10.28 -24.10
CA LEU A 14 -17.41 -8.94 -24.67
C LEU A 14 -18.24 -8.94 -25.95
N THR A 15 -18.16 -9.96 -26.81
CA THR A 15 -18.99 -10.04 -28.01
C THR A 15 -20.49 -10.15 -27.73
N LYS A 16 -20.91 -10.58 -26.53
CA LYS A 16 -22.32 -10.62 -26.12
C LYS A 16 -22.85 -9.24 -25.72
N ASN A 17 -21.98 -8.39 -25.18
CA ASN A 17 -22.26 -7.00 -24.87
C ASN A 17 -21.05 -6.14 -25.25
N PRO A 18 -20.92 -5.73 -26.52
CA PRO A 18 -19.69 -5.17 -27.08
C PRO A 18 -19.52 -3.69 -26.73
N LEU A 19 -19.63 -3.35 -25.44
CA LEU A 19 -19.55 -1.99 -24.92
C LEU A 19 -18.55 -1.91 -23.77
N PHE A 20 -17.66 -0.93 -23.83
CA PHE A 20 -16.75 -0.60 -22.73
C PHE A 20 -16.40 0.88 -22.74
N PHE A 21 -15.95 1.41 -21.60
CA PHE A 21 -15.53 2.80 -21.48
C PHE A 21 -14.02 2.94 -21.49
N MET A 22 -13.53 4.06 -22.02
CA MET A 22 -12.17 4.54 -21.82
C MET A 22 -12.18 5.84 -21.00
N GLU A 23 -11.15 6.05 -20.19
CA GLU A 23 -10.95 7.20 -19.30
C GLU A 23 -9.77 8.04 -19.81
N GLN A 24 -9.93 9.36 -19.77
CA GLN A 24 -8.89 10.33 -20.07
C GLN A 24 -7.80 10.34 -18.99
N LYS A 25 -6.54 10.44 -19.42
CA LYS A 25 -5.37 10.60 -18.57
C LYS A 25 -4.51 11.72 -19.13
N CYS A 26 -3.77 12.37 -18.24
CA CYS A 26 -2.81 13.41 -18.58
C CYS A 26 -1.44 13.04 -18.01
N GLU A 27 -0.40 13.16 -18.85
CA GLU A 27 0.99 13.08 -18.45
C GLU A 27 1.68 14.42 -18.66
N TYR A 28 2.49 14.82 -17.68
CA TYR A 28 3.25 16.07 -17.70
C TYR A 28 4.68 15.80 -18.16
N TYR A 29 5.11 16.47 -19.22
CA TYR A 29 6.46 16.38 -19.74
C TYR A 29 7.18 17.70 -19.55
N GLU A 30 8.32 17.67 -18.83
CA GLU A 30 9.18 18.83 -18.67
C GLU A 30 10.07 18.99 -19.90
N LYS A 31 9.88 20.08 -20.65
CA LYS A 31 10.71 20.45 -21.78
C LYS A 31 11.69 21.54 -21.35
N GLN A 32 12.96 21.17 -21.25
CA GLN A 32 14.02 22.15 -20.96
C GLN A 32 14.31 22.99 -22.21
N MET A 33 13.91 24.26 -22.18
CA MET A 33 14.41 25.28 -23.10
C MET A 33 15.56 26.05 -22.46
N ARG A 34 16.36 26.76 -23.27
CA ARG A 34 17.62 27.41 -22.86
C ARG A 34 17.49 28.31 -21.61
N ASN A 35 16.31 28.88 -21.33
CA ASN A 35 16.06 29.78 -20.19
C ASN A 35 14.77 29.48 -19.38
N CYS A 36 14.03 28.39 -19.66
CA CYS A 36 12.79 28.06 -18.93
C CYS A 36 12.45 26.56 -19.02
N ILE A 37 11.70 26.06 -18.04
CA ILE A 37 11.05 24.74 -18.07
C ILE A 37 9.61 24.97 -18.51
N GLU A 38 9.25 24.45 -19.69
CA GLU A 38 7.86 24.42 -20.15
C GLU A 38 7.28 23.05 -19.80
N ILE A 39 6.12 23.02 -19.14
CA ILE A 39 5.41 21.78 -18.83
C ILE A 39 4.41 21.56 -19.97
N GLU A 40 4.67 20.58 -20.83
CA GLU A 40 3.71 20.15 -21.86
C GLU A 40 2.78 19.08 -21.29
N GLU A 41 1.47 19.29 -21.44
CA GLU A 41 0.43 18.33 -21.06
C GLU A 41 0.10 17.41 -22.24
N HIS A 42 0.19 16.10 -22.02
CA HIS A 42 -0.17 15.09 -23.02
C HIS A 42 -1.39 14.29 -22.57
N TYR A 43 -2.50 14.48 -23.27
CA TYR A 43 -3.75 13.78 -23.00
C TYR A 43 -3.88 12.50 -23.84
N PHE A 44 -4.39 11.43 -23.23
CA PHE A 44 -4.68 10.16 -23.89
C PHE A 44 -5.82 9.42 -23.19
N TYR A 45 -6.38 8.39 -23.83
CA TYR A 45 -7.44 7.56 -23.26
C TYR A 45 -6.97 6.12 -23.04
N ILE A 46 -7.35 5.53 -21.92
CA ILE A 46 -7.08 4.11 -21.58
C ILE A 46 -8.38 3.37 -21.26
N SER A 47 -8.44 2.06 -21.52
CA SER A 47 -9.57 1.23 -21.08
C SER A 47 -9.79 1.29 -19.57
N THR A 48 -11.04 1.49 -19.15
CA THR A 48 -11.46 1.37 -17.75
C THR A 48 -11.43 -0.09 -17.26
N GLN A 49 -11.36 -1.07 -18.16
CA GLN A 49 -11.33 -2.50 -17.84
C GLN A 49 -9.90 -3.04 -18.00
N ASN A 50 -9.31 -3.53 -16.90
CA ASN A 50 -7.93 -4.05 -16.88
C ASN A 50 -7.74 -5.27 -17.79
N GLU A 51 -8.83 -5.98 -18.12
CA GLU A 51 -8.83 -7.12 -19.02
C GLU A 51 -8.68 -6.72 -20.51
N ILE A 52 -8.89 -5.44 -20.85
CA ILE A 52 -8.79 -4.90 -22.21
C ILE A 52 -7.59 -3.93 -22.26
N SER A 53 -6.57 -4.28 -23.05
CA SER A 53 -5.49 -3.37 -23.39
C SER A 53 -5.86 -2.56 -24.64
N ALA A 54 -6.47 -1.40 -24.42
CA ALA A 54 -6.85 -0.42 -25.45
C ALA A 54 -6.34 0.98 -25.06
N PHE A 55 -5.85 1.73 -26.05
CA PHE A 55 -5.23 3.04 -25.86
C PHE A 55 -5.46 3.95 -27.08
N ILE A 56 -5.76 5.23 -26.84
CA ILE A 56 -5.89 6.26 -27.88
C ILE A 56 -5.02 7.47 -27.48
N SER A 57 -3.98 7.75 -28.27
CA SER A 57 -3.13 8.96 -28.11
C SER A 57 -3.02 9.79 -29.38
N GLU A 58 -3.75 9.44 -30.44
CA GLU A 58 -3.69 10.20 -31.68
C GLU A 58 -4.27 11.61 -31.43
N LYS A 59 -3.39 12.62 -31.46
CA LYS A 59 -3.72 14.00 -31.08
C LYS A 59 -4.99 14.53 -31.76
N LYS A 60 -5.17 14.29 -33.06
CA LYS A 60 -6.39 14.71 -33.80
C LYS A 60 -7.70 14.11 -33.27
N ILE A 61 -7.64 12.90 -32.72
CA ILE A 61 -8.80 12.23 -32.13
C ILE A 61 -9.01 12.73 -30.70
N VAL A 62 -7.94 12.78 -29.91
CA VAL A 62 -7.95 13.26 -28.52
C VAL A 62 -8.45 14.71 -28.45
N ASP A 63 -7.95 15.61 -29.30
CA ASP A 63 -8.34 17.03 -29.31
C ASP A 63 -9.85 17.21 -29.55
N LYS A 64 -10.48 16.31 -30.33
CA LYS A 64 -11.94 16.35 -30.58
C LYS A 64 -12.78 15.91 -29.38
N MET A 65 -12.18 15.17 -28.46
CA MET A 65 -12.85 14.54 -27.33
C MET A 65 -12.38 15.09 -25.99
N LEU A 66 -11.46 16.06 -26.00
CA LEU A 66 -10.80 16.58 -24.81
C LEU A 66 -11.76 17.09 -23.73
N HIS A 67 -12.97 17.50 -24.12
CA HIS A 67 -14.05 17.93 -23.24
C HIS A 67 -14.78 16.77 -22.53
N LEU A 68 -14.47 15.51 -22.85
CA LEU A 68 -15.05 14.31 -22.27
C LEU A 68 -14.00 13.55 -21.46
N GLU A 69 -14.22 13.43 -20.16
CA GLU A 69 -13.37 12.59 -19.30
C GLU A 69 -13.48 11.10 -19.64
N TYR A 70 -14.63 10.67 -20.17
CA TYR A 70 -14.91 9.29 -20.54
C TYR A 70 -15.43 9.20 -21.96
N VAL A 71 -15.18 8.08 -22.63
CA VAL A 71 -15.71 7.80 -23.96
C VAL A 71 -16.30 6.39 -23.99
N LEU A 72 -17.44 6.23 -24.66
CA LEU A 72 -18.06 4.92 -24.90
C LEU A 72 -17.56 4.31 -26.22
N LEU A 73 -17.13 3.05 -26.15
CA LEU A 73 -16.54 2.31 -27.26
C LEU A 73 -17.41 1.11 -27.60
N VAL A 74 -17.48 0.80 -28.89
CA VAL A 74 -18.10 -0.41 -29.42
C VAL A 74 -17.00 -1.37 -29.87
N ALA A 75 -16.98 -2.57 -29.29
CA ALA A 75 -16.06 -3.63 -29.70
C ALA A 75 -16.53 -4.26 -31.02
N GLY A 76 -15.62 -4.35 -31.97
CA GLY A 76 -15.81 -4.97 -33.28
C GLY A 76 -15.26 -6.39 -33.36
N ASN A 77 -15.05 -6.84 -34.59
CA ASN A 77 -14.60 -8.20 -34.89
C ASN A 77 -13.11 -8.40 -34.57
N GLU A 78 -12.74 -9.67 -34.37
CA GLU A 78 -11.35 -10.13 -34.29
C GLU A 78 -10.58 -9.75 -35.57
N VAL A 79 -9.33 -9.35 -35.40
CA VAL A 79 -8.41 -9.01 -36.49
C VAL A 79 -7.45 -10.20 -36.63
N GLU A 80 -7.43 -10.83 -37.81
CA GLU A 80 -6.53 -11.95 -38.08
C GLU A 80 -5.06 -11.49 -38.01
N ASN A 81 -4.32 -12.00 -37.01
CA ASN A 81 -2.88 -11.77 -36.87
C ASN A 81 -2.10 -13.00 -37.37
N ASN A 82 -1.36 -12.84 -38.46
CA ASN A 82 -0.52 -13.88 -39.08
C ASN A 82 0.82 -14.16 -38.33
N GLN A 83 0.94 -13.85 -37.04
CA GLN A 83 2.18 -14.07 -36.27
C GLN A 83 1.93 -14.69 -34.88
N ASN A 84 2.34 -15.97 -34.77
CA ASN A 84 2.77 -16.71 -33.58
C ASN A 84 2.07 -16.47 -32.22
N ASN A 85 0.99 -17.24 -32.02
CA ASN A 85 0.61 -18.03 -30.84
C ASN A 85 1.12 -17.59 -29.44
N SER A 86 0.28 -16.81 -28.76
CA SER A 86 -0.25 -17.30 -27.48
C SER A 86 -1.70 -17.73 -27.74
N LEU A 87 -2.06 -18.98 -27.40
CA LEU A 87 -3.40 -19.54 -27.67
C LEU A 87 -4.55 -18.78 -26.99
N ASP A 88 -4.25 -17.92 -26.00
CA ASP A 88 -5.23 -17.27 -25.15
C ASP A 88 -5.42 -15.76 -25.43
N SER A 89 -4.62 -15.10 -26.27
CA SER A 89 -4.74 -13.66 -26.57
C SER A 89 -5.49 -13.38 -27.88
N VAL A 90 -6.38 -12.39 -27.88
CA VAL A 90 -7.19 -11.96 -29.04
C VAL A 90 -6.94 -10.49 -29.33
N THR A 91 -6.68 -10.17 -30.60
CA THR A 91 -6.66 -8.79 -31.11
C THR A 91 -7.98 -8.52 -31.81
N PHE A 92 -8.66 -7.43 -31.44
CA PHE A 92 -9.95 -7.07 -32.02
C PHE A 92 -10.01 -5.59 -32.36
N SER A 93 -10.86 -5.26 -33.32
CA SER A 93 -11.12 -3.88 -33.73
C SER A 93 -12.10 -3.20 -32.79
N PHE A 94 -12.00 -1.88 -32.63
CA PHE A 94 -13.02 -1.11 -31.91
C PHE A 94 -13.17 0.28 -32.52
N HIS A 95 -14.31 0.92 -32.25
CA HIS A 95 -14.58 2.30 -32.61
C HIS A 95 -15.33 3.03 -31.50
N ILE A 96 -15.35 4.36 -31.59
CA ILE A 96 -16.07 5.21 -30.65
C ILE A 96 -17.54 5.20 -31.04
N ALA A 97 -18.41 4.95 -30.07
CA ALA A 97 -19.85 4.87 -30.29
C ALA A 97 -20.34 6.14 -30.99
N ASN A 98 -21.00 5.98 -32.14
CA ASN A 98 -21.36 7.09 -32.99
C ASN A 98 -22.89 7.24 -33.09
N PRO A 99 -23.45 8.40 -32.69
CA PRO A 99 -24.90 8.61 -32.65
C PRO A 99 -25.57 8.59 -34.03
N GLN A 100 -24.80 8.68 -35.12
CA GLN A 100 -25.30 8.63 -36.50
C GLN A 100 -25.37 7.19 -37.05
N TYR A 101 -24.84 6.19 -36.33
CA TYR A 101 -24.81 4.80 -36.77
C TYR A 101 -25.90 4.00 -36.05
N ASN A 102 -26.91 3.58 -36.81
CA ASN A 102 -28.03 2.77 -36.30
C ASN A 102 -27.60 1.49 -35.55
N ASN A 103 -26.50 0.85 -35.96
CA ASN A 103 -26.02 -0.36 -35.30
C ASN A 103 -25.51 -0.10 -33.88
N ASP A 104 -24.89 1.06 -33.64
CA ASP A 104 -24.38 1.42 -32.31
C ASP A 104 -25.56 1.63 -31.33
N TRP A 105 -26.64 2.28 -31.78
CA TRP A 105 -27.88 2.39 -31.01
C TRP A 105 -28.48 1.03 -30.62
N ILE A 106 -28.55 0.09 -31.56
CA ILE A 106 -29.07 -1.27 -31.31
C ILE A 106 -28.22 -1.98 -30.27
N VAL A 107 -26.89 -1.88 -30.37
CA VAL A 107 -25.96 -2.46 -29.38
C VAL A 107 -26.21 -1.87 -27.99
N ILE A 108 -26.34 -0.54 -27.89
CA ILE A 108 -26.58 0.17 -26.63
C ILE A 108 -27.94 -0.21 -26.02
N LEU A 109 -29.01 -0.27 -26.83
CA LEU A 109 -30.34 -0.65 -26.37
C LEU A 109 -30.40 -2.14 -25.97
N ASN A 110 -29.71 -3.02 -26.69
CA ASN A 110 -29.59 -4.43 -26.32
C ASN A 110 -28.89 -4.60 -24.97
N SER A 111 -27.86 -3.80 -24.68
CA SER A 111 -27.24 -3.81 -23.34
C SER A 111 -28.25 -3.46 -22.25
N LEU A 112 -29.08 -2.42 -22.45
CA LEU A 112 -30.12 -2.06 -21.49
C LEU A 112 -31.10 -3.21 -21.26
N ILE A 113 -31.64 -3.79 -22.35
CA ILE A 113 -32.62 -4.87 -22.30
C ILE A 113 -32.05 -6.11 -21.60
N ASN A 114 -30.81 -6.47 -21.90
CA ASN A 114 -30.18 -7.67 -21.36
C ASN A 114 -29.85 -7.51 -19.87
N ARG A 115 -29.29 -6.35 -19.50
CA ARG A 115 -28.93 -6.07 -18.10
C ARG A 115 -30.15 -5.94 -17.21
N SER A 116 -31.22 -5.32 -17.71
CA SER A 116 -32.45 -5.09 -16.94
C SER A 116 -33.26 -6.35 -16.63
N GLN A 117 -32.91 -7.51 -17.21
CA GLN A 117 -33.48 -8.80 -16.81
C GLN A 117 -32.99 -9.26 -15.43
N ASN A 118 -31.85 -8.76 -14.97
CA ASN A 118 -31.33 -9.06 -13.65
C ASN A 118 -31.88 -8.06 -12.63
N SER A 119 -32.76 -8.52 -11.73
CA SER A 119 -33.34 -7.67 -10.67
C SER A 119 -32.31 -7.10 -9.70
N GLU A 120 -31.12 -7.72 -9.60
CA GLU A 120 -30.02 -7.24 -8.76
C GLU A 120 -29.17 -6.17 -9.44
N ASP A 121 -29.28 -5.97 -10.77
CA ASP A 121 -28.52 -4.92 -11.47
C ASP A 121 -29.20 -3.56 -11.26
N LYS A 122 -28.52 -2.69 -10.50
CA LYS A 122 -28.95 -1.31 -10.25
C LYS A 122 -28.54 -0.32 -11.33
N PHE A 123 -27.71 -0.75 -12.29
CA PHE A 123 -27.10 0.10 -13.33
C PHE A 123 -27.37 -0.37 -14.78
N PRO A 124 -28.53 -0.98 -15.12
CA PRO A 124 -28.75 -1.53 -16.46
C PRO A 124 -28.72 -0.45 -17.56
N PHE A 125 -28.95 0.81 -17.18
CA PHE A 125 -29.00 1.98 -18.05
C PHE A 125 -27.68 2.72 -18.23
N ILE A 126 -26.56 2.27 -17.65
CA ILE A 126 -25.29 3.03 -17.63
C ILE A 126 -24.85 3.51 -19.02
N TYR A 127 -24.84 2.63 -20.01
CA TYR A 127 -24.41 2.96 -21.37
C TYR A 127 -25.42 3.86 -22.08
N THR A 128 -26.71 3.56 -21.96
CA THR A 128 -27.79 4.32 -22.59
C THR A 128 -27.86 5.74 -22.06
N LEU A 129 -27.83 5.91 -20.73
CA LEU A 129 -27.92 7.22 -20.09
C LEU A 129 -26.68 8.07 -20.40
N TRP A 130 -25.49 7.49 -20.30
CA TRP A 130 -24.25 8.19 -20.64
C TRP A 130 -24.26 8.65 -22.11
N PHE A 131 -24.64 7.75 -23.03
CA PHE A 131 -24.65 8.05 -24.46
C PHE A 131 -25.66 9.14 -24.80
N LEU A 132 -26.87 9.07 -24.23
CA LEU A 132 -27.89 10.10 -24.39
C LEU A 132 -27.41 11.47 -23.86
N ASN A 133 -26.71 11.50 -22.72
CA ASN A 133 -26.26 12.75 -22.09
C ASN A 133 -25.09 13.41 -22.81
N HIS A 134 -24.11 12.64 -23.29
CA HIS A 134 -22.86 13.20 -23.84
C HIS A 134 -22.80 13.23 -25.36
N SER A 135 -23.66 12.47 -26.07
CA SER A 135 -23.63 12.46 -27.54
C SER A 135 -24.64 13.44 -28.15
N ASP A 136 -24.31 13.96 -29.33
CA ASP A 136 -25.21 14.75 -30.17
C ASP A 136 -25.93 13.84 -31.17
N TRP A 137 -27.13 13.42 -30.80
CA TRP A 137 -27.98 12.53 -31.59
C TRP A 137 -29.19 13.25 -32.19
N ASN A 138 -29.70 12.68 -33.28
CA ASN A 138 -30.91 13.15 -33.93
C ASN A 138 -32.08 12.19 -33.66
N ILE A 139 -33.30 12.73 -33.75
CA ILE A 139 -34.54 12.03 -33.40
C ILE A 139 -34.77 10.82 -34.32
N GLY A 140 -34.61 11.01 -35.64
CA GLY A 140 -34.86 9.97 -36.64
C GLY A 140 -33.97 8.73 -36.51
N GLN A 141 -32.71 8.86 -36.06
CA GLN A 141 -31.84 7.70 -35.83
C GLN A 141 -32.32 6.88 -34.63
N LEU A 142 -32.72 7.53 -33.52
CA LEU A 142 -33.25 6.83 -32.36
C LEU A 142 -34.60 6.16 -32.67
N GLU A 143 -35.49 6.84 -33.39
CA GLU A 143 -36.74 6.25 -33.92
C GLU A 143 -36.45 5.03 -34.79
N SER A 144 -35.51 5.14 -35.72
CA SER A 144 -35.11 4.04 -36.62
C SER A 144 -34.56 2.84 -35.85
N ALA A 145 -33.74 3.08 -34.82
CA ALA A 145 -33.20 2.02 -33.98
C ALA A 145 -34.29 1.32 -33.14
N ILE A 146 -35.19 2.09 -32.49
CA ILE A 146 -36.29 1.52 -31.68
C ILE A 146 -37.30 0.77 -32.57
N SER A 147 -37.54 1.25 -33.80
CA SER A 147 -38.47 0.62 -34.74
C SER A 147 -38.07 -0.80 -35.17
N LYS A 148 -36.81 -1.21 -34.95
CA LYS A 148 -36.34 -2.58 -35.24
C LYS A 148 -36.82 -3.63 -34.23
N TYR A 149 -37.35 -3.20 -33.09
CA TYR A 149 -37.86 -4.09 -32.06
C TYR A 149 -39.36 -4.31 -32.22
N ASP A 150 -39.89 -5.38 -31.64
CA ASP A 150 -41.33 -5.62 -31.57
C ASP A 150 -42.02 -4.65 -30.59
N ILE A 151 -43.33 -4.45 -30.76
CA ILE A 151 -44.12 -3.47 -30.01
C ILE A 151 -43.95 -3.60 -28.49
N LYS A 152 -43.82 -4.83 -27.96
CA LYS A 152 -43.64 -5.05 -26.52
C LYS A 152 -42.30 -4.52 -26.02
N VAL A 153 -41.22 -4.77 -26.77
CA VAL A 153 -39.88 -4.30 -26.42
C VAL A 153 -39.74 -2.80 -26.65
N GLN A 154 -40.39 -2.24 -27.68
CA GLN A 154 -40.48 -0.78 -27.88
C GLN A 154 -41.05 -0.09 -26.64
N LEU A 155 -42.22 -0.55 -26.15
CA LEU A 155 -42.83 -0.02 -24.92
C LEU A 155 -41.93 -0.19 -23.70
N TYR A 156 -41.19 -1.30 -23.63
CA TYR A 156 -40.24 -1.55 -22.54
C TYR A 156 -39.08 -0.55 -22.54
N ILE A 157 -38.49 -0.27 -23.71
CA ILE A 157 -37.43 0.75 -23.88
C ILE A 157 -37.97 2.13 -23.50
N LEU A 158 -39.15 2.50 -23.99
CA LEU A 158 -39.73 3.83 -23.73
C LEU A 158 -40.02 4.07 -22.25
N LYS A 159 -40.46 3.03 -21.51
CA LYS A 159 -40.60 3.11 -20.03
C LYS A 159 -39.27 3.37 -19.34
N TRP A 160 -38.18 2.76 -19.81
CA TRP A 160 -36.85 3.05 -19.29
C TRP A 160 -36.41 4.48 -19.60
N LEU A 161 -36.58 4.93 -20.85
CA LEU A 161 -36.28 6.31 -21.25
C LEU A 161 -37.06 7.33 -20.41
N GLN A 162 -38.35 7.11 -20.17
CA GLN A 162 -39.19 7.96 -19.31
C GLN A 162 -38.62 8.13 -17.89
N ARG A 163 -37.97 7.09 -17.37
CA ARG A 163 -37.39 7.08 -16.02
C ARG A 163 -36.01 7.76 -15.99
N ILE A 164 -35.11 7.37 -16.88
CA ILE A 164 -33.70 7.82 -16.83
C ILE A 164 -33.47 9.18 -17.49
N CYS A 165 -34.30 9.58 -18.47
CA CYS A 165 -34.09 10.84 -19.20
C CYS A 165 -34.47 12.09 -18.40
N ARG A 166 -35.03 11.93 -17.20
CA ARG A 166 -35.42 13.03 -16.30
C ARG A 166 -34.24 13.91 -15.88
N CYS A 167 -33.02 13.36 -15.85
CA CYS A 167 -31.83 14.13 -15.50
C CYS A 167 -31.16 14.79 -16.71
N LEU A 168 -31.60 14.53 -17.95
CA LEU A 168 -31.02 15.12 -19.15
C LEU A 168 -31.39 16.60 -19.28
N SER A 169 -30.66 17.33 -20.12
CA SER A 169 -30.97 18.71 -20.44
C SER A 169 -32.35 18.87 -21.08
N TYR A 170 -32.95 20.06 -20.95
CA TYR A 170 -34.27 20.35 -21.52
C TYR A 170 -34.36 20.00 -23.00
N ARG A 171 -33.34 20.38 -23.77
CA ARG A 171 -33.26 20.10 -25.21
C ARG A 171 -33.34 18.60 -25.49
N LYS A 172 -32.60 17.79 -24.74
CA LYS A 172 -32.58 16.34 -24.91
C LYS A 172 -33.89 15.70 -24.47
N GLN A 173 -34.52 16.20 -23.40
CA GLN A 173 -35.84 15.75 -23.00
C GLN A 173 -36.92 16.06 -24.05
N GLN A 174 -36.85 17.21 -24.73
CA GLN A 174 -37.74 17.53 -25.86
C GLN A 174 -37.54 16.54 -27.02
N GLN A 175 -36.29 16.24 -27.38
CA GLN A 175 -36.01 15.25 -28.42
C GLN A 175 -36.58 13.87 -28.05
N ILE A 176 -36.46 13.44 -26.78
CA ILE A 176 -37.07 12.19 -26.31
C ILE A 176 -38.60 12.24 -26.34
N LYS A 177 -39.20 13.39 -26.03
CA LYS A 177 -40.65 13.57 -26.12
C LYS A 177 -41.16 13.38 -27.55
N GLU A 178 -40.43 13.89 -28.55
CA GLU A 178 -40.75 13.67 -29.96
C GLU A 178 -40.64 12.19 -30.35
N VAL A 179 -39.55 11.50 -29.94
CA VAL A 179 -39.41 10.05 -30.14
C VAL A 179 -40.55 9.28 -29.47
N ALA A 180 -40.93 9.62 -28.24
CA ALA A 180 -42.03 8.97 -27.54
C ALA A 180 -43.36 9.18 -28.25
N HIS A 181 -43.62 10.39 -28.77
CA HIS A 181 -44.81 10.71 -29.54
C HIS A 181 -44.92 9.87 -30.82
N TYR A 182 -43.81 9.64 -31.54
CA TYR A 182 -43.76 8.76 -32.71
C TYR A 182 -44.29 7.33 -32.42
N PHE A 183 -44.03 6.81 -31.21
CA PHE A 183 -44.50 5.50 -30.76
C PHE A 183 -45.83 5.54 -29.97
N ASN A 184 -46.57 6.65 -29.99
CA ASN A 184 -47.79 6.86 -29.20
C ASN A 184 -47.59 6.63 -27.68
N PHE A 185 -46.43 7.03 -27.15
CA PHE A 185 -46.09 6.93 -25.73
C PHE A 185 -46.09 8.30 -25.07
N GLU A 186 -46.66 8.38 -23.86
CA GLU A 186 -46.74 9.63 -23.12
C GLU A 186 -45.42 9.93 -22.39
N TYR A 187 -44.85 11.11 -22.66
CA TYR A 187 -43.62 11.58 -22.04
C TYR A 187 -43.79 13.01 -21.54
N GLU A 188 -43.58 13.20 -20.24
CA GLU A 188 -43.57 14.49 -19.58
C GLU A 188 -42.15 14.94 -19.30
N ILE A 189 -41.85 16.21 -19.60
CA ILE A 189 -40.55 16.80 -19.35
C ILE A 189 -40.42 17.10 -17.86
N TYR A 190 -39.32 16.64 -17.27
CA TYR A 190 -39.02 16.84 -15.86
C TYR A 190 -38.04 17.99 -15.69
N ILE A 191 -38.57 19.16 -15.31
CA ILE A 191 -37.78 20.29 -14.82
C ILE A 191 -38.47 20.83 -13.56
N PRO A 192 -37.91 20.53 -12.37
CA PRO A 192 -38.46 21.03 -11.11
C PRO A 192 -38.45 22.57 -11.06
N THR A 193 -39.58 23.16 -10.70
CA THR A 193 -39.71 24.61 -10.54
C THR A 193 -38.71 25.17 -9.53
N GLN A 194 -38.41 24.41 -8.47
CA GLN A 194 -37.40 24.75 -7.48
C GLN A 194 -36.02 25.03 -8.09
N ILE A 195 -35.61 24.32 -9.14
CA ILE A 195 -34.31 24.52 -9.78
C ILE A 195 -34.35 25.75 -10.69
N THR A 196 -35.39 25.89 -11.51
CA THR A 196 -35.55 27.07 -12.37
C THR A 196 -35.69 28.36 -11.58
N ASP A 197 -36.31 28.31 -10.41
CA ASP A 197 -36.43 29.46 -9.52
C ASP A 197 -35.11 29.79 -8.82
N ALA A 198 -34.32 28.77 -8.44
CA ALA A 198 -33.00 28.98 -7.84
C ALA A 198 -32.03 29.67 -8.81
N LEU A 199 -32.03 29.30 -10.10
CA LEU A 199 -31.15 29.90 -11.11
C LEU A 199 -31.34 31.42 -11.28
N LYS A 200 -32.51 31.97 -10.92
CA LYS A 200 -32.76 33.43 -10.95
C LYS A 200 -31.91 34.20 -9.93
N TYR A 201 -31.31 33.52 -8.96
CA TYR A 201 -30.51 34.10 -7.88
C TYR A 201 -29.01 33.86 -8.05
N VAL A 202 -28.57 33.27 -9.17
CA VAL A 202 -27.17 32.86 -9.39
C VAL A 202 -26.60 33.59 -10.60
N THR A 203 -25.38 34.10 -10.46
CA THR A 203 -24.58 34.73 -11.52
C THR A 203 -23.32 33.90 -11.74
N PRO A 204 -22.90 33.63 -13.00
CA PRO A 204 -23.56 33.99 -14.26
C PRO A 204 -24.86 33.19 -14.51
N ILE A 205 -25.75 33.80 -15.29
CA ILE A 205 -26.96 33.12 -15.76
C ILE A 205 -26.55 32.10 -16.82
N ILE A 206 -26.73 30.82 -16.53
CA ILE A 206 -26.50 29.74 -17.49
C ILE A 206 -27.78 29.39 -18.25
N SER A 207 -27.62 29.00 -19.51
CA SER A 207 -28.73 28.51 -20.31
C SER A 207 -29.13 27.10 -19.84
N GLY A 208 -30.25 27.00 -19.12
CA GLY A 208 -30.82 25.73 -18.68
C GLY A 208 -31.26 24.78 -19.81
N THR A 209 -31.03 25.15 -21.07
CA THR A 209 -31.40 24.35 -22.24
C THR A 209 -30.43 23.21 -22.53
N ASN A 210 -29.14 23.39 -22.27
CA ASN A 210 -28.08 22.43 -22.61
C ASN A 210 -27.47 21.72 -21.41
N CYS A 211 -27.60 22.28 -20.20
CA CYS A 211 -27.09 21.68 -18.97
C CYS A 211 -28.02 20.57 -18.47
N ASN A 212 -27.44 19.47 -17.98
CA ASN A 212 -28.18 18.41 -17.34
C ASN A 212 -28.59 18.80 -15.90
N LEU A 213 -29.46 18.03 -15.26
CA LEU A 213 -30.00 18.31 -13.92
C LEU A 213 -28.89 18.54 -12.88
N PHE A 214 -27.83 17.75 -12.91
CA PHE A 214 -26.73 17.82 -11.96
C PHE A 214 -25.85 19.05 -12.22
N ASP A 215 -25.57 19.37 -13.48
CA ASP A 215 -24.82 20.59 -13.85
C ASP A 215 -25.51 21.85 -13.32
N LEU A 216 -26.85 21.90 -13.40
CA LEU A 216 -27.64 23.02 -12.89
C LEU A 216 -27.52 23.14 -11.37
N ILE A 217 -27.58 22.03 -10.65
CA ILE A 217 -27.49 22.00 -9.19
C ILE A 217 -26.08 22.38 -8.72
N ASP A 218 -25.06 21.82 -9.37
CA ASP A 218 -23.65 22.12 -9.09
C ASP A 218 -23.35 23.60 -9.35
N HIS A 219 -23.91 24.17 -10.44
CA HIS A 219 -23.84 25.60 -10.70
C HIS A 219 -24.53 26.43 -9.60
N ILE A 220 -25.72 26.03 -9.14
CA ILE A 220 -26.40 26.75 -8.05
C ILE A 220 -25.59 26.71 -6.75
N LEU A 221 -24.91 25.59 -6.46
CA LEU A 221 -24.13 25.41 -5.24
C LEU A 221 -22.70 25.95 -5.32
N GLY A 222 -22.28 26.46 -6.49
CA GLY A 222 -20.96 27.03 -6.71
C GLY A 222 -19.84 25.98 -6.80
N ASP A 223 -20.14 24.80 -7.33
CA ASP A 223 -19.16 23.72 -7.53
C ASP A 223 -18.39 23.86 -8.86
N ASN A 224 -18.93 24.60 -9.83
CA ASN A 224 -18.25 24.86 -11.11
C ASN A 224 -17.34 26.09 -10.96
N SER A 225 -16.02 25.87 -10.98
CA SER A 225 -15.02 26.93 -10.88
C SER A 225 -14.79 27.61 -12.24
N GLU A 226 -14.92 28.92 -12.25
CA GLU A 226 -14.46 29.86 -13.29
C GLU A 226 -15.20 29.75 -14.64
N VAL A 227 -16.19 30.62 -14.82
CA VAL A 227 -16.79 30.89 -16.12
C VAL A 227 -16.09 32.11 -16.71
N CYS A 228 -15.49 31.99 -17.89
CA CYS A 228 -14.95 33.15 -18.59
C CYS A 228 -16.02 33.78 -19.51
N ASP A 229 -15.98 35.10 -19.67
CA ASP A 229 -16.76 35.77 -20.73
C ASP A 229 -16.16 35.50 -22.13
N GLU A 230 -16.81 36.01 -23.18
CA GLU A 230 -16.37 35.86 -24.58
C GLU A 230 -14.97 36.49 -24.83
N ASP A 231 -14.53 37.39 -23.96
CA ASP A 231 -13.23 38.08 -24.00
C ASP A 231 -12.16 37.39 -23.13
N GLY A 232 -12.50 36.29 -22.46
CA GLY A 232 -11.60 35.51 -21.60
C GLY A 232 -11.45 36.04 -20.17
N ASN A 233 -12.26 36.99 -19.73
CA ASN A 233 -12.26 37.48 -18.34
C ASN A 233 -13.04 36.55 -17.42
N ILE A 234 -12.50 36.30 -16.22
CA ILE A 234 -13.14 35.48 -15.20
C ILE A 234 -14.39 36.19 -14.66
N ILE A 235 -15.55 35.54 -14.82
CA ILE A 235 -16.81 35.92 -14.17
C ILE A 235 -16.86 35.19 -12.82
N TYR A 236 -16.93 35.97 -11.74
CA TYR A 236 -17.09 35.43 -10.40
C TYR A 236 -18.49 34.86 -10.19
N HIS A 237 -18.53 33.68 -9.59
CA HIS A 237 -19.78 33.06 -9.16
C HIS A 237 -20.35 33.82 -7.96
N GLU A 238 -21.59 34.30 -8.09
CA GLU A 238 -22.29 35.02 -7.02
C GLU A 238 -23.71 34.47 -6.83
N VAL A 239 -24.13 34.32 -5.57
CA VAL A 239 -25.47 33.83 -5.22
C VAL A 239 -26.17 34.80 -4.29
N ASN A 240 -27.34 35.30 -4.72
CA ASN A 240 -28.20 36.14 -3.90
C ASN A 240 -28.96 35.29 -2.86
N THR A 241 -28.54 35.37 -1.59
CA THR A 241 -29.05 34.54 -0.50
C THR A 241 -30.36 35.03 0.16
N ASN A 242 -31.08 35.97 -0.48
CA ASN A 242 -32.35 36.53 0.02
C ASN A 242 -33.59 35.68 -0.32
N SER A 243 -33.42 34.57 -1.04
CA SER A 243 -34.50 33.65 -1.40
C SER A 243 -34.82 32.64 -0.28
N SER A 244 -36.07 32.17 -0.23
CA SER A 244 -36.50 31.03 0.58
C SER A 244 -36.44 29.70 -0.19
N ASN A 245 -35.90 29.70 -1.41
CA ASN A 245 -35.72 28.49 -2.21
C ASN A 245 -34.74 27.51 -1.51
N ASP A 246 -35.06 26.21 -1.53
CA ASP A 246 -34.33 25.19 -0.78
C ASP A 246 -32.85 25.09 -1.18
N PHE A 247 -32.52 25.18 -2.47
CA PHE A 247 -31.13 25.13 -2.93
C PHE A 247 -30.35 26.40 -2.55
N ILE A 248 -31.00 27.56 -2.58
CA ILE A 248 -30.38 28.83 -2.15
C ILE A 248 -30.18 28.83 -0.62
N CYS A 249 -31.13 28.26 0.13
CA CYS A 249 -30.98 28.03 1.56
C CYS A 249 -29.85 27.05 1.88
N LEU A 250 -29.70 25.98 1.08
CA LEU A 250 -28.60 25.04 1.22
C LEU A 250 -27.24 25.71 0.93
N TYR A 251 -27.14 26.51 -0.14
CA TYR A 251 -25.93 27.30 -0.42
C TYR A 251 -25.59 28.23 0.75
N LYS A 252 -26.57 29.00 1.23
CA LYS A 252 -26.44 29.90 2.38
C LYS A 252 -25.97 29.17 3.64
N TRP A 253 -26.46 27.95 3.86
CA TRP A 253 -26.09 27.11 5.00
C TRP A 253 -24.61 26.67 4.96
N PHE A 254 -24.05 26.46 3.77
CA PHE A 254 -22.63 26.16 3.62
C PHE A 254 -21.70 27.36 3.82
N VAL A 255 -22.12 28.56 3.38
CA VAL A 255 -21.27 29.76 3.38
C VAL A 255 -21.46 30.69 4.58
N SER A 256 -22.44 30.41 5.45
CA SER A 256 -22.73 31.23 6.63
C SER A 256 -22.76 30.42 7.92
N ASP A 257 -22.69 31.09 9.07
CA ASP A 257 -22.79 30.45 10.39
C ASP A 257 -24.24 30.22 10.86
N LYS A 258 -25.23 30.53 10.01
CA LYS A 258 -26.64 30.36 10.35
C LYS A 258 -27.08 28.91 10.16
N PRO A 259 -27.93 28.36 11.06
CA PRO A 259 -28.47 27.02 10.89
C PRO A 259 -29.50 26.95 9.76
N LEU A 260 -29.75 25.74 9.28
CA LEU A 260 -30.81 25.48 8.32
C LEU A 260 -32.19 25.64 8.99
N LYS A 261 -33.16 26.23 8.29
CA LYS A 261 -34.52 26.44 8.81
C LYS A 261 -35.31 25.14 8.93
N ASP A 262 -35.18 24.27 7.93
CA ASP A 262 -35.84 22.97 7.89
C ASP A 262 -34.82 21.92 7.42
N TYR A 263 -34.48 20.97 8.29
CA TYR A 263 -33.54 19.89 7.96
C TYR A 263 -34.20 18.75 7.17
N GLN A 264 -35.53 18.71 7.07
CA GLN A 264 -36.23 17.67 6.31
C GLN A 264 -35.99 17.79 4.80
N LEU A 265 -35.73 19.00 4.29
CA LEU A 265 -35.36 19.21 2.88
C LEU A 265 -34.09 18.45 2.48
N LEU A 266 -33.20 18.14 3.43
CA LEU A 266 -31.99 17.39 3.14
C LEU A 266 -32.31 15.98 2.63
N ARG A 267 -33.46 15.39 3.00
CA ARG A 267 -33.86 14.04 2.53
C ARG A 267 -34.02 13.98 1.01
N SER A 268 -34.60 15.02 0.40
CA SER A 268 -34.82 15.08 -1.05
C SER A 268 -33.61 15.60 -1.82
N ILE A 269 -32.84 16.54 -1.25
CA ILE A 269 -31.70 17.15 -1.96
C ILE A 269 -30.44 16.29 -1.92
N TYR A 270 -30.25 15.46 -0.88
CA TYR A 270 -29.02 14.70 -0.66
C TYR A 270 -28.59 13.83 -1.85
N SER A 271 -29.53 13.16 -2.52
CA SER A 271 -29.25 12.30 -3.69
C SER A 271 -28.96 13.07 -4.99
N LEU A 272 -29.22 14.38 -5.02
CA LEU A 272 -29.04 15.22 -6.21
C LEU A 272 -27.66 15.89 -6.27
N VAL A 273 -27.02 16.08 -5.12
CA VAL A 273 -25.73 16.78 -5.00
C VAL A 273 -24.53 15.84 -5.19
N SER A 274 -23.34 16.40 -5.38
CA SER A 274 -22.09 15.64 -5.52
C SER A 274 -21.73 14.87 -4.25
N ASP A 275 -20.93 13.81 -4.38
CA ASP A 275 -20.39 13.06 -3.23
C ASP A 275 -19.67 13.97 -2.21
N GLU A 276 -18.97 15.00 -2.69
CA GLU A 276 -18.29 15.98 -1.83
C GLU A 276 -19.31 16.82 -1.05
N ARG A 277 -20.37 17.29 -1.73
CA ARG A 277 -21.45 18.04 -1.08
C ARG A 277 -22.24 17.18 -0.11
N GLN A 278 -22.49 15.91 -0.41
CA GLN A 278 -23.09 14.97 0.52
C GLN A 278 -22.29 14.85 1.83
N LEU A 279 -20.95 14.78 1.75
CA LEU A 279 -20.10 14.77 2.93
C LEU A 279 -20.21 16.10 3.70
N LYS A 280 -20.19 17.24 2.99
CA LYS A 280 -20.37 18.57 3.61
C LYS A 280 -21.73 18.69 4.30
N ILE A 281 -22.81 18.11 3.75
CA ILE A 281 -24.13 18.05 4.39
C ILE A 281 -24.02 17.31 5.73
N ILE A 282 -23.41 16.12 5.75
CA ILE A 282 -23.22 15.34 6.99
C ILE A 282 -22.39 16.14 8.00
N GLN A 283 -21.24 16.66 7.58
CA GLN A 283 -20.35 17.44 8.42
C GLN A 283 -21.03 18.65 9.06
N ARG A 284 -21.75 19.44 8.25
CA ARG A 284 -22.44 20.63 8.71
C ARG A 284 -23.65 20.30 9.58
N TYR A 285 -24.39 19.24 9.26
CA TYR A 285 -25.50 18.76 10.11
C TYR A 285 -25.02 18.42 11.52
N PHE A 286 -23.93 17.66 11.66
CA PHE A 286 -23.37 17.33 12.97
C PHE A 286 -22.82 18.57 13.70
N HIS A 287 -22.29 19.56 12.97
CA HIS A 287 -21.89 20.82 13.57
C HIS A 287 -23.08 21.57 14.20
N ASP A 288 -24.22 21.61 13.52
CA ASP A 288 -25.45 22.21 14.06
C ASP A 288 -26.01 21.42 15.25
N VAL A 289 -25.91 20.09 15.24
CA VAL A 289 -26.21 19.26 16.41
C VAL A 289 -25.33 19.63 17.60
N ARG A 290 -24.01 19.76 17.38
CA ARG A 290 -23.04 20.15 18.41
C ARG A 290 -23.33 21.52 19.01
N LEU A 291 -23.74 22.49 18.18
CA LEU A 291 -24.09 23.84 18.62
C LEU A 291 -25.46 23.92 19.32
N GLY A 292 -26.24 22.82 19.32
CA GLY A 292 -27.60 22.81 19.86
C GLY A 292 -28.63 23.49 18.95
N ASN A 293 -28.29 23.74 17.68
CA ASN A 293 -29.19 24.34 16.69
C ASN A 293 -30.30 23.37 16.25
N VAL A 294 -30.04 22.06 16.33
CA VAL A 294 -30.98 20.99 16.00
C VAL A 294 -30.70 19.77 16.89
N SER A 295 -31.73 19.01 17.25
CA SER A 295 -31.54 17.72 17.90
C SER A 295 -31.06 16.67 16.90
N PHE A 296 -30.23 15.74 17.35
CA PHE A 296 -29.81 14.60 16.53
C PHE A 296 -31.03 13.73 16.13
N ASP A 297 -31.20 13.50 14.83
CA ASP A 297 -32.29 12.75 14.21
C ASP A 297 -31.73 11.51 13.51
N VAL A 298 -31.94 10.34 14.13
CA VAL A 298 -31.52 9.04 13.61
C VAL A 298 -32.16 8.76 12.24
N LYS A 299 -33.42 9.16 12.03
CA LYS A 299 -34.14 8.90 10.77
C LYS A 299 -33.57 9.71 9.61
N LEU A 300 -33.07 10.92 9.89
CA LEU A 300 -32.38 11.70 8.87
C LEU A 300 -31.05 11.04 8.49
N LEU A 301 -30.31 10.50 9.46
CA LEU A 301 -29.07 9.77 9.20
C LEU A 301 -29.32 8.47 8.41
N GLU A 302 -30.41 7.75 8.69
CA GLU A 302 -30.85 6.60 7.89
C GLU A 302 -31.10 6.99 6.42
N GLN A 303 -31.66 8.18 6.16
CA GLN A 303 -31.89 8.71 4.81
C GLN A 303 -30.60 9.15 4.10
N PHE A 304 -29.52 9.44 4.82
CA PHE A 304 -28.20 9.65 4.22
C PHE A 304 -27.50 8.32 3.89
N ARG A 305 -27.80 7.24 4.63
CA ARG A 305 -27.32 5.88 4.33
C ARG A 305 -28.06 5.29 3.13
N ASP A 306 -29.38 5.16 3.23
CA ASP A 306 -30.26 4.57 2.21
C ASP A 306 -31.34 5.58 1.83
N ASN A 307 -31.01 6.47 0.88
CA ASN A 307 -31.92 7.53 0.48
C ASN A 307 -33.10 6.99 -0.35
N ASP A 308 -34.31 7.50 -0.09
CA ASP A 308 -35.52 7.11 -0.86
C ASP A 308 -35.39 7.41 -2.37
N TYR A 309 -34.51 8.36 -2.73
CA TYR A 309 -34.23 8.79 -4.11
C TYR A 309 -32.85 8.35 -4.61
N LEU A 310 -32.31 7.23 -4.10
CA LEU A 310 -30.99 6.69 -4.45
C LEU A 310 -30.73 6.57 -5.96
N GLU A 311 -31.78 6.41 -6.77
CA GLU A 311 -31.67 6.36 -8.24
C GLU A 311 -30.97 7.58 -8.84
N PHE A 312 -31.14 8.78 -8.27
CA PHE A 312 -30.46 9.97 -8.76
C PHE A 312 -28.95 9.92 -8.55
N MET A 313 -28.48 9.29 -7.46
CA MET A 313 -27.06 9.03 -7.27
C MET A 313 -26.53 8.07 -8.35
N HIS A 314 -27.31 7.04 -8.71
CA HIS A 314 -26.95 6.14 -9.81
C HIS A 314 -26.92 6.86 -11.16
N TYR A 315 -27.90 7.74 -11.44
CA TYR A 315 -27.91 8.54 -12.67
C TYR A 315 -26.68 9.44 -12.77
N ARG A 316 -26.34 10.13 -11.68
CA ARG A 316 -25.15 10.98 -11.62
C ARG A 316 -23.86 10.19 -11.83
N TYR A 317 -23.73 9.02 -11.18
CA TYR A 317 -22.61 8.11 -11.41
C TYR A 317 -22.49 7.71 -12.89
N CYS A 318 -23.61 7.31 -13.52
CA CYS A 318 -23.62 6.90 -14.92
C CYS A 318 -23.22 8.04 -15.87
N ILE A 319 -23.54 9.30 -15.55
CA ILE A 319 -23.20 10.46 -16.38
C ILE A 319 -21.75 10.90 -16.17
N ASN A 320 -21.31 11.01 -14.91
CA ASN A 320 -20.04 11.68 -14.58
C ASN A 320 -18.86 10.69 -14.51
N THR A 321 -19.03 9.49 -13.95
CA THR A 321 -17.92 8.56 -13.66
C THR A 321 -18.25 7.10 -14.01
N PRO A 322 -18.75 6.82 -15.24
CA PRO A 322 -19.17 5.46 -15.60
C PRO A 322 -18.01 4.46 -15.52
N SER A 323 -18.28 3.24 -15.03
CA SER A 323 -17.31 2.14 -14.91
C SER A 323 -16.12 2.36 -13.97
N CYS A 324 -16.05 3.51 -13.30
CA CYS A 324 -15.17 3.77 -12.17
C CYS A 324 -15.65 3.05 -10.91
N LYS A 325 -14.82 3.03 -9.87
CA LYS A 325 -15.21 2.48 -8.57
C LYS A 325 -16.36 3.31 -8.01
N ILE A 326 -17.50 2.69 -7.72
CA ILE A 326 -18.63 3.37 -7.07
C ILE A 326 -18.19 3.74 -5.66
N ASN A 327 -18.28 5.03 -5.33
CA ASN A 327 -17.94 5.55 -4.02
C ASN A 327 -19.14 5.37 -3.08
N ILE A 328 -18.92 4.68 -1.96
CA ILE A 328 -19.96 4.45 -0.94
C ILE A 328 -19.54 5.01 0.43
N GLY A 329 -18.56 5.91 0.45
CA GLY A 329 -17.95 6.41 1.68
C GLY A 329 -18.91 7.14 2.59
N ASN A 330 -19.80 7.97 2.03
CA ASN A 330 -20.77 8.73 2.82
C ASN A 330 -21.81 7.81 3.45
N GLN A 331 -22.32 6.84 2.68
CA GLN A 331 -23.30 5.88 3.16
C GLN A 331 -22.68 4.95 4.22
N LEU A 332 -21.43 4.49 4.01
CA LEU A 332 -20.71 3.68 4.99
C LEU A 332 -20.39 4.47 6.27
N LEU A 333 -20.09 5.77 6.16
CA LEU A 333 -19.91 6.65 7.31
C LEU A 333 -21.19 6.72 8.15
N CYS A 334 -22.34 7.01 7.53
CA CYS A 334 -23.63 7.04 8.21
C CYS A 334 -23.95 5.70 8.87
N ASP A 335 -23.71 4.60 8.16
CA ASP A 335 -23.91 3.24 8.66
C ASP A 335 -22.99 2.88 9.84
N CYS A 336 -21.74 3.35 9.84
CA CYS A 336 -20.83 3.22 10.97
C CYS A 336 -21.32 4.00 12.20
N ILE A 337 -21.85 5.21 12.00
CA ILE A 337 -22.40 6.02 13.09
C ILE A 337 -23.67 5.37 13.66
N LEU A 338 -24.58 4.89 12.81
CA LEU A 338 -25.78 4.16 13.23
C LEU A 338 -25.41 2.90 14.03
N THR A 339 -24.46 2.11 13.54
CA THR A 339 -23.95 0.93 14.26
C THR A 339 -23.35 1.31 15.63
N LEU A 340 -22.64 2.44 15.70
CA LEU A 340 -22.07 2.91 16.95
C LEU A 340 -23.16 3.25 17.97
N ILE A 341 -24.27 3.85 17.54
CA ILE A 341 -25.43 4.14 18.38
C ILE A 341 -26.10 2.85 18.85
N GLU A 342 -26.40 1.94 17.92
CA GLU A 342 -27.05 0.65 18.22
C GLU A 342 -26.26 -0.18 19.22
N THR A 343 -24.93 -0.16 19.10
CA THR A 343 -24.02 -0.93 19.95
C THR A 343 -23.56 -0.18 21.21
N GLN A 344 -24.11 1.02 21.45
CA GLN A 344 -23.76 1.88 22.59
C GLN A 344 -22.25 2.14 22.67
N GLY A 345 -21.65 2.49 21.54
CA GLY A 345 -20.24 2.83 21.42
C GLY A 345 -19.29 1.64 21.30
N LYS A 346 -19.78 0.38 21.23
CA LYS A 346 -18.91 -0.81 21.35
C LYS A 346 -18.26 -1.27 20.03
N SER A 347 -18.86 -0.99 18.88
CA SER A 347 -18.31 -1.43 17.60
C SER A 347 -18.79 -0.58 16.42
N PHE A 348 -18.00 -0.61 15.34
CA PHE A 348 -18.43 -0.20 14.01
C PHE A 348 -18.89 -1.43 13.21
N GLN A 349 -18.94 -1.29 11.88
CA GLN A 349 -19.38 -2.34 10.98
C GLN A 349 -18.56 -3.63 11.06
N SER A 350 -19.27 -4.75 10.89
CA SER A 350 -18.69 -6.09 10.89
C SER A 350 -18.15 -6.48 9.51
N PHE A 351 -17.37 -7.57 9.43
CA PHE A 351 -16.86 -8.06 8.15
C PHE A 351 -17.98 -8.39 7.15
N ASN A 352 -19.05 -9.04 7.63
CA ASN A 352 -20.19 -9.37 6.78
C ASN A 352 -20.96 -8.10 6.43
N GLY A 353 -21.16 -7.19 7.39
CA GLY A 353 -21.82 -5.90 7.15
C GLY A 353 -21.17 -5.11 6.02
N ILE A 354 -19.84 -4.92 6.05
CA ILE A 354 -19.11 -4.22 4.97
C ILE A 354 -19.20 -4.97 3.64
N LEU A 355 -19.14 -6.30 3.66
CA LEU A 355 -19.20 -7.10 2.43
C LEU A 355 -20.58 -7.04 1.78
N ASP A 356 -21.65 -7.17 2.57
CA ASP A 356 -23.03 -7.08 2.11
C ASP A 356 -23.33 -5.66 1.62
N PHE A 357 -22.84 -4.65 2.34
CA PHE A 357 -22.93 -3.25 1.95
C PHE A 357 -22.28 -2.99 0.58
N ALA A 358 -21.09 -3.57 0.34
CA ALA A 358 -20.43 -3.49 -0.96
C ALA A 358 -21.19 -4.25 -2.06
N ILE A 359 -21.67 -5.46 -1.78
CA ILE A 359 -22.46 -6.24 -2.76
C ILE A 359 -23.71 -5.44 -3.20
N ASN A 360 -24.41 -4.83 -2.24
CA ASN A 360 -25.64 -4.09 -2.49
C ASN A 360 -25.44 -2.80 -3.29
N HIS A 361 -24.25 -2.19 -3.31
CA HIS A 361 -24.03 -0.88 -3.95
C HIS A 361 -23.17 -0.94 -5.22
N CYS A 362 -22.73 -2.12 -5.67
CA CYS A 362 -21.86 -2.24 -6.83
C CYS A 362 -22.63 -2.38 -8.17
N ASP A 363 -21.94 -2.10 -9.28
CA ASP A 363 -22.36 -2.58 -10.60
C ASP A 363 -22.07 -4.08 -10.69
N VAL A 364 -23.13 -4.88 -10.82
CA VAL A 364 -23.05 -6.35 -10.87
C VAL A 364 -22.24 -6.84 -12.09
N THR A 365 -22.22 -6.08 -13.19
CA THR A 365 -21.47 -6.42 -14.41
C THR A 365 -19.99 -6.04 -14.33
N ASN A 366 -19.66 -5.05 -13.50
CA ASN A 366 -18.31 -4.57 -13.27
C ASN A 366 -18.10 -4.20 -11.78
N PRO A 367 -18.00 -5.20 -10.88
CA PRO A 367 -18.06 -4.98 -9.43
C PRO A 367 -16.80 -4.29 -8.91
N LYS A 368 -16.85 -2.96 -8.87
CA LYS A 368 -15.79 -2.07 -8.42
C LYS A 368 -16.34 -1.06 -7.43
N ILE A 369 -15.79 -1.04 -6.22
CA ILE A 369 -16.21 -0.15 -5.14
C ILE A 369 -15.02 0.56 -4.51
N ASN A 370 -15.26 1.80 -4.08
CA ASN A 370 -14.44 2.52 -3.13
C ASN A 370 -15.23 2.71 -1.82
N LEU A 371 -14.67 2.22 -0.71
CA LEU A 371 -15.28 2.44 0.62
C LEU A 371 -15.13 3.88 1.12
N GLY A 372 -14.36 4.72 0.42
CA GLY A 372 -14.19 6.14 0.76
C GLY A 372 -13.65 6.37 2.17
N LEU A 373 -12.92 5.41 2.75
CA LEU A 373 -12.44 5.51 4.14
C LEU A 373 -11.56 6.74 4.36
N ASP A 374 -10.86 7.20 3.33
CA ASP A 374 -10.02 8.39 3.31
C ASP A 374 -10.81 9.70 3.45
N SER A 375 -12.10 9.71 3.15
CA SER A 375 -12.94 10.91 3.34
C SER A 375 -13.31 11.15 4.79
N PHE A 376 -13.31 10.11 5.64
CA PHE A 376 -13.76 10.22 7.03
C PHE A 376 -12.82 9.58 8.07
N LEU A 377 -11.72 8.95 7.66
CA LEU A 377 -10.62 8.53 8.53
C LEU A 377 -9.33 9.27 8.17
N PRO A 378 -8.57 9.77 9.16
CA PRO A 378 -7.35 10.50 8.91
C PRO A 378 -6.26 9.59 8.31
N CYS A 379 -5.73 10.01 7.17
CA CYS A 379 -4.56 9.39 6.55
C CYS A 379 -3.27 9.86 7.25
N CYS A 380 -2.36 8.93 7.49
CA CYS A 380 -1.05 9.20 8.06
C CYS A 380 -0.25 10.12 7.13
N ASN A 381 0.40 11.14 7.70
CA ASN A 381 1.29 12.07 7.00
C ASN A 381 2.78 11.69 7.11
N GLY A 382 3.06 10.44 7.47
CA GLY A 382 4.41 9.92 7.72
C GLY A 382 4.87 10.01 9.16
N GLY A 383 4.22 10.83 10.00
CA GLY A 383 4.56 11.02 11.41
C GLY A 383 6.01 11.48 11.66
N ALA A 384 6.43 11.47 12.92
CA ALA A 384 7.83 11.63 13.30
C ALA A 384 8.42 10.25 13.62
N VAL A 385 9.28 9.72 12.74
CA VAL A 385 9.84 8.37 12.84
C VAL A 385 11.35 8.38 12.86
N TYR A 386 11.95 7.28 13.31
CA TYR A 386 13.40 7.08 13.31
C TYR A 386 14.02 7.33 11.91
N ASN A 387 15.03 8.18 11.89
CA ASN A 387 15.83 8.47 10.71
C ASN A 387 16.89 7.38 10.48
N GLU A 388 16.79 6.66 9.37
CA GLU A 388 17.75 5.60 9.03
C GLU A 388 19.19 6.10 8.82
N ALA A 389 19.41 7.38 8.53
CA ALA A 389 20.74 7.95 8.40
C ALA A 389 21.33 8.44 9.74
N PHE A 390 20.57 8.37 10.83
CA PHE A 390 20.99 8.89 12.13
C PHE A 390 22.27 8.22 12.64
N VAL A 391 23.25 9.04 13.06
CA VAL A 391 24.56 8.58 13.53
C VAL A 391 24.52 7.81 14.85
N GLY A 392 23.55 8.12 15.72
CA GLY A 392 23.39 7.54 17.06
C GLY A 392 23.54 8.56 18.19
N PHE A 393 23.00 8.23 19.37
CA PHE A 393 23.07 9.10 20.56
C PHE A 393 24.39 9.00 21.33
N ILE A 394 25.15 7.93 21.08
CA ILE A 394 26.43 7.68 21.75
C ILE A 394 27.52 7.44 20.71
N ASP A 395 28.77 7.57 21.14
CA ASP A 395 29.95 6.96 20.55
C ASP A 395 30.65 6.08 21.61
N TYR A 396 31.66 5.31 21.21
CA TYR A 396 32.45 4.52 22.14
C TYR A 396 33.92 4.38 21.73
N SER A 397 34.76 4.07 22.70
CA SER A 397 36.12 3.59 22.47
C SER A 397 36.42 2.44 23.43
N ILE A 398 37.39 1.60 23.08
CA ILE A 398 37.83 0.47 23.91
C ILE A 398 39.29 0.70 24.26
N ILE A 399 39.59 0.61 25.56
CA ILE A 399 40.95 0.64 26.06
C ILE A 399 41.45 -0.81 26.14
N ILE A 400 42.56 -1.06 25.46
CA ILE A 400 43.19 -2.37 25.41
C ILE A 400 44.59 -2.30 26.01
N SER A 401 45.06 -3.44 26.54
CA SER A 401 46.47 -3.67 26.86
C SER A 401 46.99 -4.82 26.01
N LEU A 402 48.20 -4.70 25.47
CA LEU A 402 48.84 -5.83 24.79
C LEU A 402 49.09 -6.98 25.79
N ASP A 403 48.93 -8.21 25.33
CA ASP A 403 49.17 -9.39 26.15
C ASP A 403 50.39 -10.13 25.62
N ASP A 404 51.54 -9.89 26.25
CA ASP A 404 52.83 -10.47 25.86
C ASP A 404 52.78 -12.01 25.79
N ARG A 405 51.88 -12.66 26.53
CA ARG A 405 51.69 -14.13 26.48
C ARG A 405 51.15 -14.59 25.14
N LYS A 406 50.51 -13.72 24.36
CA LYS A 406 50.00 -14.02 23.02
C LYS A 406 51.06 -13.87 21.94
N PHE A 407 52.13 -13.12 22.19
CA PHE A 407 53.23 -12.88 21.25
C PHE A 407 54.26 -14.03 21.22
N THR A 408 53.78 -15.27 21.17
CA THR A 408 54.64 -16.43 20.95
C THR A 408 54.90 -16.62 19.45
N SER A 409 56.08 -17.15 19.11
CA SER A 409 56.43 -17.43 17.71
C SER A 409 55.42 -18.35 17.02
N GLU A 410 54.80 -19.27 17.77
CA GLU A 410 53.76 -20.17 17.26
C GLU A 410 52.47 -19.42 16.90
N ASN A 411 51.98 -18.52 17.77
CA ASN A 411 50.77 -17.74 17.51
C ASN A 411 50.96 -16.76 16.36
N LEU A 412 52.09 -16.05 16.32
CA LEU A 412 52.44 -15.14 15.23
C LEU A 412 52.49 -15.89 13.89
N ARG A 413 53.11 -17.08 13.86
CA ARG A 413 53.13 -17.94 12.67
C ARG A 413 51.73 -18.40 12.24
N LYS A 414 50.85 -18.75 13.19
CA LYS A 414 49.45 -19.09 12.90
C LYS A 414 48.68 -17.90 12.30
N THR A 415 48.89 -16.69 12.82
CA THR A 415 48.28 -15.47 12.25
C THR A 415 48.78 -15.21 10.83
N ILE A 416 50.08 -15.34 10.55
CA ILE A 416 50.63 -15.21 9.18
C ILE A 416 49.92 -16.18 8.22
N ILE A 417 49.83 -17.46 8.59
CA ILE A 417 49.16 -18.49 7.77
C ILE A 417 47.69 -18.14 7.57
N LYS A 418 46.97 -17.75 8.63
CA LYS A 418 45.56 -17.34 8.56
C LYS A 418 45.36 -16.15 7.61
N LEU A 419 46.26 -15.17 7.63
CA LEU A 419 46.20 -14.01 6.74
C LEU A 419 46.42 -14.44 5.27
N LEU A 420 47.43 -15.26 5.01
CA LEU A 420 47.73 -15.82 3.69
C LEU A 420 46.59 -16.69 3.15
N ASP A 421 45.96 -17.51 4.00
CA ASP A 421 44.80 -18.34 3.62
C ASP A 421 43.54 -17.50 3.35
N SER A 422 43.38 -16.36 4.01
CA SER A 422 42.19 -15.51 3.85
C SER A 422 42.22 -14.61 2.61
N LYS A 423 43.41 -14.19 2.17
CA LYS A 423 43.61 -13.20 1.09
C LYS A 423 44.41 -13.71 -0.10
N GLY A 424 44.98 -14.91 0.00
CA GLY A 424 45.71 -15.58 -1.07
C GLY A 424 45.10 -16.95 -1.41
N LYS A 425 45.69 -17.62 -2.41
CA LYS A 425 45.36 -19.00 -2.77
C LYS A 425 46.58 -19.88 -2.56
N LYS A 426 46.45 -21.04 -1.92
CA LYS A 426 47.56 -22.01 -1.85
C LYS A 426 47.99 -22.41 -3.26
N LYS A 427 49.30 -22.48 -3.50
CA LYS A 427 49.85 -22.88 -4.79
C LYS A 427 49.57 -24.37 -5.01
N ASP A 428 49.03 -24.69 -6.18
CA ASP A 428 48.78 -26.06 -6.59
C ASP A 428 50.02 -26.66 -7.25
N TYR A 429 50.25 -27.96 -7.06
CA TYR A 429 51.23 -28.76 -7.79
C TYR A 429 50.64 -30.11 -8.20
N LEU A 430 51.19 -30.69 -9.27
CA LEU A 430 50.76 -32.00 -9.75
C LEU A 430 51.54 -33.10 -9.03
N THR A 431 50.83 -34.13 -8.59
CA THR A 431 51.40 -35.30 -7.91
C THR A 431 50.78 -36.59 -8.45
N CYS A 432 51.43 -37.72 -8.23
CA CYS A 432 50.89 -39.03 -8.58
C CYS A 432 49.94 -39.50 -7.46
N GLN A 433 48.72 -39.92 -7.80
CA GLN A 433 47.74 -40.47 -6.85
C GLN A 433 48.28 -41.67 -6.06
N TYR A 434 49.27 -42.38 -6.61
CA TYR A 434 49.88 -43.57 -6.01
C TYR A 434 51.16 -43.26 -5.23
N ASP A 435 51.57 -41.99 -5.13
CA ASP A 435 52.67 -41.58 -4.26
C ASP A 435 52.13 -41.29 -2.85
N ASN A 436 52.49 -42.14 -1.89
CA ASN A 436 52.06 -42.02 -0.50
C ASN A 436 52.60 -40.75 0.18
N ASP A 437 53.73 -40.21 -0.30
CA ASP A 437 54.35 -39.02 0.28
C ASP A 437 53.88 -37.71 -0.40
N VAL A 438 52.99 -37.80 -1.39
CA VAL A 438 52.35 -36.67 -2.09
C VAL A 438 53.38 -35.62 -2.54
N ARG A 439 54.44 -36.04 -3.24
CA ARG A 439 55.51 -35.12 -3.65
C ARG A 439 55.19 -34.48 -5.01
N PRO A 440 55.69 -33.25 -5.30
CA PRO A 440 55.57 -32.66 -6.63
C PRO A 440 56.24 -33.54 -7.69
N LEU A 441 55.54 -33.76 -8.80
CA LEU A 441 56.11 -34.47 -9.94
C LEU A 441 57.27 -33.67 -10.52
N ASP A 442 58.43 -34.32 -10.64
CA ASP A 442 59.62 -33.74 -11.25
C ASP A 442 59.37 -33.47 -12.75
N GLU A 443 59.97 -32.42 -13.31
CA GLU A 443 59.76 -32.03 -14.73
C GLU A 443 60.19 -33.16 -15.69
N ASP A 444 61.13 -33.99 -15.25
CA ASP A 444 61.59 -35.16 -15.96
C ASP A 444 60.79 -36.45 -15.70
N SER A 445 59.74 -36.38 -14.88
CA SER A 445 58.95 -37.56 -14.52
C SER A 445 58.27 -38.18 -15.74
N ASN A 446 58.32 -39.51 -15.80
CA ASN A 446 57.68 -40.27 -16.87
C ASN A 446 56.17 -40.00 -16.93
N CYS A 447 55.52 -39.74 -15.80
CA CYS A 447 54.09 -39.41 -15.73
C CYS A 447 53.77 -38.08 -16.42
N LEU A 448 54.54 -37.01 -16.20
CA LEU A 448 54.37 -35.74 -16.90
C LEU A 448 54.66 -35.87 -18.41
N LYS A 449 55.73 -36.60 -18.77
CA LYS A 449 56.11 -36.87 -20.17
C LYS A 449 55.06 -37.69 -20.93
N LEU A 450 54.42 -38.67 -20.27
CA LEU A 450 53.33 -39.47 -20.83
C LEU A 450 52.03 -38.65 -20.94
N SER A 451 51.71 -37.81 -19.95
CA SER A 451 50.55 -36.91 -19.97
C SER A 451 50.60 -35.91 -21.13
N GLN A 452 51.77 -35.35 -21.41
CA GLN A 452 51.98 -34.45 -22.57
C GLN A 452 51.79 -35.14 -23.92
N LYS A 453 51.99 -36.47 -24.02
CA LYS A 453 51.85 -37.24 -25.27
C LYS A 453 50.48 -37.89 -25.45
N LEU A 454 49.82 -38.33 -24.38
CA LEU A 454 48.60 -39.15 -24.41
C LEU A 454 47.35 -38.43 -23.88
N GLY A 455 47.48 -37.21 -23.34
CA GLY A 455 46.40 -36.50 -22.67
C GLY A 455 46.36 -36.75 -21.15
N LYS A 456 45.37 -36.15 -20.47
CA LYS A 456 45.28 -36.14 -18.99
C LYS A 456 45.22 -37.58 -18.44
N LEU A 457 46.26 -37.98 -17.70
CA LEU A 457 46.35 -39.28 -17.05
C LEU A 457 45.58 -39.30 -15.72
N ASP A 458 44.82 -40.35 -15.45
CA ASP A 458 44.04 -40.51 -14.21
C ASP A 458 44.93 -40.58 -12.95
N CYS A 459 46.17 -41.02 -13.10
CA CYS A 459 47.12 -41.07 -11.99
C CYS A 459 47.67 -39.70 -11.57
N ILE A 460 47.42 -38.62 -12.33
CA ILE A 460 47.90 -37.27 -12.00
C ILE A 460 46.78 -36.46 -11.34
N ILE A 461 46.99 -36.09 -10.09
CA ILE A 461 46.08 -35.26 -9.30
C ILE A 461 46.75 -33.94 -8.89
N SER A 462 45.94 -32.93 -8.59
CA SER A 462 46.41 -31.63 -8.09
C SER A 462 46.40 -31.64 -6.57
N ALA A 463 47.56 -31.43 -5.94
CA ALA A 463 47.74 -31.21 -4.51
C ALA A 463 48.12 -29.75 -4.24
N THR A 464 48.00 -29.29 -2.99
CA THR A 464 48.34 -27.91 -2.60
C THR A 464 49.59 -27.89 -1.74
N TYR A 465 50.48 -26.92 -1.96
CA TYR A 465 51.60 -26.66 -1.06
C TYR A 465 51.07 -26.21 0.30
N THR A 466 51.65 -26.72 1.38
CA THR A 466 51.30 -26.32 2.75
C THR A 466 51.97 -25.00 3.17
N ASP A 467 53.00 -24.59 2.44
CA ASP A 467 53.93 -23.49 2.76
C ASP A 467 54.02 -22.44 1.65
N ARG A 468 53.23 -22.52 0.57
CA ARG A 468 53.30 -21.58 -0.56
C ARG A 468 51.93 -21.04 -0.97
N TRP A 469 51.85 -19.72 -1.14
CA TRP A 469 50.63 -19.01 -1.54
C TRP A 469 50.89 -18.13 -2.76
N ILE A 470 49.87 -17.98 -3.59
CA ILE A 470 49.78 -17.05 -4.70
C ILE A 470 48.88 -15.88 -4.26
N VAL A 471 49.41 -14.66 -4.30
CA VAL A 471 48.72 -13.44 -3.86
C VAL A 471 48.75 -12.38 -4.96
N SER A 472 47.62 -11.76 -5.26
CA SER A 472 47.53 -10.68 -6.24
C SER A 472 48.12 -9.37 -5.70
N LEU A 473 48.99 -8.75 -6.50
CA LEU A 473 49.65 -7.46 -6.22
C LEU A 473 48.72 -6.25 -6.09
N LYS A 474 47.47 -6.33 -6.58
CA LYS A 474 46.55 -5.18 -6.56
C LYS A 474 46.07 -4.76 -5.16
N ASN A 475 46.33 -5.56 -4.11
CA ASN A 475 45.96 -5.30 -2.71
C ASN A 475 47.01 -5.90 -1.74
N SER A 476 48.30 -5.59 -1.93
CA SER A 476 49.41 -6.23 -1.21
C SER A 476 49.90 -5.53 0.06
N ASP A 477 49.37 -4.36 0.42
CA ASP A 477 49.88 -3.53 1.54
C ASP A 477 49.94 -4.27 2.90
N TRP A 478 49.08 -5.27 3.10
CA TRP A 478 49.07 -6.09 4.32
C TRP A 478 50.23 -7.11 4.38
N LEU A 479 50.90 -7.40 3.26
CA LEU A 479 52.10 -8.26 3.21
C LEU A 479 53.30 -7.58 3.85
N ASP A 480 53.37 -6.24 3.79
CA ASP A 480 54.45 -5.45 4.40
C ASP A 480 54.53 -5.63 5.91
N LEU A 481 53.45 -6.13 6.53
CA LEU A 481 53.41 -6.42 7.96
C LEU A 481 54.33 -7.58 8.37
N PHE A 482 54.64 -8.52 7.47
CA PHE A 482 55.37 -9.73 7.86
C PHE A 482 56.28 -10.32 6.77
N VAL A 483 56.24 -9.83 5.52
CA VAL A 483 57.12 -10.30 4.43
C VAL A 483 58.38 -9.44 4.36
N ASN A 484 59.57 -10.06 4.35
CA ASN A 484 60.84 -9.33 4.35
C ASN A 484 61.33 -8.85 2.97
N LYS A 485 60.69 -9.32 1.90
CA LYS A 485 61.10 -9.08 0.51
C LYS A 485 60.53 -7.75 0.00
N SER A 486 61.37 -6.86 -0.53
CA SER A 486 60.91 -5.68 -1.28
C SER A 486 60.51 -6.08 -2.69
N PHE A 487 59.26 -5.82 -3.07
CA PHE A 487 58.74 -6.12 -4.41
C PHE A 487 58.91 -4.92 -5.35
N GLU A 488 60.14 -4.42 -5.47
CA GLU A 488 60.46 -3.37 -6.43
C GLU A 488 60.61 -4.01 -7.82
N ASN A 489 59.66 -3.73 -8.72
CA ASN A 489 59.62 -4.09 -10.15
C ASN A 489 58.86 -5.37 -10.59
N SER A 490 57.62 -5.56 -10.15
CA SER A 490 56.69 -6.47 -10.86
C SER A 490 55.40 -5.75 -11.24
N THR A 491 55.41 -5.09 -12.39
CA THR A 491 54.22 -4.54 -13.03
C THR A 491 53.44 -5.69 -13.68
N ASN A 492 52.33 -6.09 -13.03
CA ASN A 492 51.28 -7.02 -13.48
C ASN A 492 51.54 -8.55 -13.39
N GLY A 493 51.71 -9.08 -12.17
CA GLY A 493 51.63 -10.54 -11.93
C GLY A 493 51.09 -10.89 -10.54
N ASP A 494 50.65 -12.13 -10.35
CA ASP A 494 50.47 -12.70 -9.01
C ASP A 494 51.84 -13.06 -8.41
N ILE A 495 52.04 -12.84 -7.11
CA ILE A 495 53.30 -13.14 -6.40
C ILE A 495 53.17 -14.49 -5.68
N GLU A 496 54.19 -15.33 -5.81
CA GLU A 496 54.36 -16.51 -4.95
C GLU A 496 55.10 -16.13 -3.66
N ILE A 497 54.49 -16.44 -2.52
CA ILE A 497 55.03 -16.23 -1.17
C ILE A 497 55.26 -17.60 -0.55
N ASN A 498 56.51 -17.92 -0.23
CA ASN A 498 56.82 -19.05 0.65
C ASN A 498 56.72 -18.59 2.11
N LEU A 499 56.31 -19.49 3.01
CA LEU A 499 56.35 -19.26 4.45
C LEU A 499 57.75 -18.85 4.95
N SER A 500 58.83 -19.32 4.30
CA SER A 500 60.21 -18.90 4.59
C SER A 500 60.49 -17.43 4.26
N ASP A 501 59.68 -16.80 3.41
CA ASP A 501 59.79 -15.38 3.05
C ASP A 501 59.15 -14.46 4.11
N THR A 502 58.53 -15.04 5.13
CA THR A 502 57.83 -14.35 6.22
C THR A 502 58.66 -14.30 7.50
N SER A 503 58.52 -13.24 8.30
CA SER A 503 59.16 -13.07 9.60
C SER A 503 58.13 -12.79 10.69
N VAL A 504 58.19 -13.60 11.75
CA VAL A 504 57.36 -13.43 12.95
C VAL A 504 57.80 -12.22 13.78
N GLU A 505 59.09 -11.88 13.76
CA GLU A 505 59.66 -10.68 14.37
C GLU A 505 59.13 -9.43 13.68
N LYS A 506 59.12 -9.40 12.34
CA LYS A 506 58.55 -8.30 11.57
C LYS A 506 57.05 -8.13 11.81
N LEU A 507 56.29 -9.24 11.94
CA LEU A 507 54.88 -9.18 12.33
C LEU A 507 54.71 -8.57 13.72
N LYS A 508 55.53 -9.00 14.68
CA LYS A 508 55.52 -8.46 16.04
C LYS A 508 55.78 -6.96 16.05
N GLU A 509 56.85 -6.49 15.38
CA GLU A 509 57.17 -5.07 15.23
C GLU A 509 56.04 -4.29 14.57
N SER A 510 55.43 -4.84 13.53
CA SER A 510 54.29 -4.23 12.83
C SER A 510 53.06 -4.10 13.73
N ILE A 511 52.77 -5.11 14.56
CA ILE A 511 51.67 -5.03 15.55
C ILE A 511 51.96 -3.95 16.61
N TYR A 512 53.19 -3.84 17.12
CA TYR A 512 53.55 -2.75 18.05
C TYR A 512 53.49 -1.38 17.36
N LYS A 513 53.87 -1.28 16.09
CA LYS A 513 53.74 -0.05 15.29
C LYS A 513 52.27 0.34 15.11
N ILE A 514 51.40 -0.62 14.78
CA ILE A 514 49.95 -0.39 14.73
C ILE A 514 49.44 0.07 16.09
N ALA A 515 49.82 -0.60 17.18
CA ALA A 515 49.44 -0.22 18.54
C ALA A 515 49.89 1.22 18.87
N SER A 516 51.09 1.62 18.44
CA SER A 516 51.63 2.96 18.70
C SER A 516 50.77 4.10 18.13
N ASN A 517 50.00 3.84 17.07
CA ASN A 517 49.07 4.82 16.51
C ASN A 517 47.88 5.11 17.44
N TYR A 518 47.63 4.25 18.43
CA TYR A 518 46.52 4.33 19.39
C TYR A 518 46.99 4.62 20.83
N ARG A 519 48.25 5.02 20.99
CA ARG A 519 48.90 5.17 22.30
C ARG A 519 48.39 6.38 23.06
N THR A 520 48.13 6.20 24.36
CA THR A 520 47.81 7.28 25.31
C THR A 520 49.05 7.84 26.00
N GLU A 521 48.87 8.93 26.77
CA GLU A 521 49.90 9.49 27.66
C GLU A 521 50.42 8.46 28.68
N ASP A 522 49.58 7.49 29.08
CA ASP A 522 49.98 6.31 29.85
C ASP A 522 50.64 5.25 28.95
N LEU A 523 51.84 4.79 29.34
CA LEU A 523 52.72 3.96 28.50
C LEU A 523 52.20 2.53 28.22
N GLU A 524 51.22 2.03 28.98
CA GLU A 524 50.79 0.61 28.97
C GLU A 524 49.42 0.34 28.31
N THR A 525 48.67 1.38 27.93
CA THR A 525 47.32 1.21 27.36
C THR A 525 47.15 1.91 26.01
N TYR A 526 46.18 1.43 25.23
CA TYR A 526 45.88 1.94 23.89
C TYR A 526 44.38 2.13 23.75
N ILE A 527 43.95 3.27 23.17
CA ILE A 527 42.54 3.61 22.97
C ILE A 527 42.19 3.44 21.50
N ILE A 528 41.26 2.54 21.23
CA ILE A 528 40.72 2.34 19.88
C ILE A 528 39.34 3.00 19.81
N ASP A 529 39.20 4.00 18.95
CA ASP A 529 37.93 4.65 18.66
C ASP A 529 37.02 3.77 17.80
N SER A 530 35.71 3.98 17.91
CA SER A 530 34.73 3.16 17.19
C SER A 530 34.88 3.21 15.65
N LYS A 531 35.35 4.33 15.09
CA LYS A 531 35.62 4.50 13.66
C LYS A 531 36.63 3.49 13.12
N ASP A 532 37.59 3.08 13.95
CA ASP A 532 38.69 2.21 13.55
C ASP A 532 38.40 0.73 13.82
N MET A 533 37.35 0.41 14.60
CA MET A 533 37.00 -0.96 15.03
C MET A 533 36.81 -1.96 13.88
N ASN A 534 36.41 -1.49 12.70
CA ASN A 534 36.19 -2.35 11.53
C ASN A 534 37.43 -2.53 10.66
N SER A 535 38.49 -1.74 10.90
CA SER A 535 39.76 -1.81 10.18
C SER A 535 40.43 -3.17 10.36
N PHE A 536 41.29 -3.49 9.40
CA PHE A 536 42.06 -4.73 9.45
C PHE A 536 43.08 -4.71 10.61
N GLU A 537 43.70 -3.56 10.79
CA GLU A 537 44.71 -3.23 11.78
C GLU A 537 44.15 -3.40 13.20
N CYS A 538 42.96 -2.87 13.48
CA CYS A 538 42.32 -3.04 14.79
C CYS A 538 41.93 -4.49 15.05
N LYS A 539 41.38 -5.21 14.06
CA LYS A 539 41.04 -6.63 14.23
C LYS A 539 42.26 -7.47 14.58
N LEU A 540 43.37 -7.23 13.91
CA LEU A 540 44.65 -7.85 14.21
C LEU A 540 45.13 -7.49 15.62
N LEU A 541 45.05 -6.21 16.00
CA LEU A 541 45.42 -5.73 17.33
C LEU A 541 44.58 -6.35 18.46
N PHE A 542 43.28 -6.58 18.24
CA PHE A 542 42.39 -7.27 19.19
C PHE A 542 42.76 -8.75 19.41
N GLU A 543 43.33 -9.44 18.41
CA GLU A 543 43.79 -10.83 18.61
C GLU A 543 44.89 -10.90 19.67
N TYR A 544 45.79 -9.90 19.69
CA TYR A 544 46.98 -9.83 20.54
C TYR A 544 46.84 -8.96 21.79
N SER A 545 45.64 -8.46 22.07
CA SER A 545 45.38 -7.63 23.24
C SER A 545 44.28 -8.20 24.13
N VAL A 546 44.16 -7.60 25.32
CA VAL A 546 43.08 -7.84 26.27
C VAL A 546 42.33 -6.51 26.45
N PRO A 547 41.03 -6.45 26.10
CA PRO A 547 40.24 -5.27 26.37
C PRO A 547 40.00 -5.13 27.87
N ARG A 548 40.33 -3.95 28.41
CA ARG A 548 40.27 -3.66 29.85
C ARG A 548 39.02 -2.88 30.19
N THR A 549 38.87 -1.72 29.57
CA THR A 549 37.76 -0.81 29.82
C THR A 549 37.14 -0.36 28.51
N MET A 550 35.92 0.17 28.58
CA MET A 550 35.25 0.84 27.48
C MET A 550 34.80 2.22 27.93
N ARG A 551 34.94 3.19 27.03
CA ARG A 551 34.42 4.54 27.21
C ARG A 551 33.19 4.73 26.35
N ILE A 552 32.13 5.30 26.91
CA ILE A 552 30.88 5.63 26.21
C ILE A 552 30.71 7.14 26.22
N TYR A 553 30.61 7.74 25.03
CA TYR A 553 30.56 9.19 24.83
C TYR A 553 29.15 9.61 24.40
N PRO A 554 28.39 10.34 25.23
CA PRO A 554 27.15 10.99 24.80
C PRO A 554 27.43 12.03 23.70
N GLN A 555 26.71 11.97 22.59
CA GLN A 555 26.88 12.91 21.48
C GLN A 555 26.26 14.27 21.83
N LYS A 556 27.03 15.37 21.69
CA LYS A 556 26.59 16.74 22.06
C LYS A 556 25.91 17.52 20.93
N LYS A 557 26.01 17.03 19.69
CA LYS A 557 25.53 17.73 18.47
C LYS A 557 24.24 17.12 17.89
N VAL A 558 23.81 15.98 18.41
CA VAL A 558 22.60 15.30 17.93
C VAL A 558 21.36 15.93 18.51
N TYR A 559 20.29 15.97 17.74
CA TYR A 559 19.02 16.56 18.13
C TYR A 559 17.86 15.68 17.65
N ILE A 560 16.63 15.93 18.13
CA ILE A 560 15.47 15.10 17.77
C ILE A 560 15.05 15.37 16.33
N GLY A 561 14.66 16.59 16.03
CA GLY A 561 14.21 16.97 14.69
C GLY A 561 13.40 18.24 14.79
N SER A 562 14.04 19.36 14.49
CA SER A 562 13.58 20.69 14.91
C SER A 562 12.21 21.11 14.38
N GLN A 563 11.73 20.46 13.32
CA GLN A 563 10.37 20.64 12.80
C GLN A 563 9.24 20.12 13.73
N PHE A 564 9.54 19.24 14.70
CA PHE A 564 8.52 18.58 15.52
C PHE A 564 8.32 19.19 16.90
N ASP A 565 9.35 19.82 17.47
CA ASP A 565 9.31 20.48 18.80
C ASP A 565 8.72 19.61 19.94
N LEU A 566 9.18 18.37 20.05
CA LEU A 566 8.65 17.42 21.04
C LEU A 566 8.96 17.79 22.50
N PHE A 567 9.98 18.64 22.72
CA PHE A 567 10.35 19.15 24.04
C PHE A 567 9.75 20.54 24.35
N LYS A 568 8.92 21.10 23.45
CA LYS A 568 8.30 22.43 23.61
C LYS A 568 9.30 23.56 23.82
N ILE A 569 10.45 23.49 23.15
CA ILE A 569 11.55 24.45 23.25
C ILE A 569 11.16 25.80 22.64
N LYS A 570 10.21 25.81 21.69
CA LYS A 570 9.75 27.06 21.04
C LYS A 570 9.24 28.09 22.03
N GLU A 571 8.60 27.65 23.11
CA GLU A 571 8.06 28.54 24.15
C GLU A 571 9.17 29.25 24.96
N ALA A 572 10.35 28.64 25.05
CA ALA A 572 11.51 29.15 25.79
C ALA A 572 12.47 30.00 24.94
N LEU A 573 12.12 30.28 23.67
CA LEU A 573 12.94 31.08 22.77
C LEU A 573 12.50 32.56 22.73
N PRO A 574 13.45 33.51 22.63
CA PRO A 574 13.13 34.92 22.44
C PRO A 574 12.34 35.16 21.13
N LYS A 575 11.28 35.97 21.20
CA LYS A 575 10.43 36.30 20.04
C LYS A 575 11.08 37.24 19.01
N ASN A 576 12.24 37.81 19.33
CA ASN A 576 12.89 38.88 18.54
C ASN A 576 14.08 38.38 17.68
N LEU A 577 14.23 37.07 17.49
CA LEU A 577 15.31 36.49 16.68
C LEU A 577 14.95 36.50 15.19
N ASN A 578 15.94 36.68 14.32
CA ASN A 578 15.76 36.42 12.89
C ASN A 578 15.65 34.89 12.62
N ASN A 579 15.18 34.51 11.43
CA ASN A 579 14.88 33.10 11.12
C ASN A 579 16.10 32.15 11.21
N GLU A 580 17.29 32.63 10.86
CA GLU A 580 18.52 31.83 10.89
C GLU A 580 19.02 31.64 12.33
N GLU A 581 19.05 32.72 13.12
CA GLU A 581 19.42 32.69 14.53
C GLU A 581 18.44 31.83 15.33
N TYR A 582 17.14 31.96 15.08
CA TYR A 582 16.11 31.15 15.69
C TYR A 582 16.36 29.65 15.46
N SER A 583 16.60 29.25 14.22
CA SER A 583 16.83 27.84 13.85
C SER A 583 18.11 27.27 14.47
N LYS A 584 19.13 28.12 14.65
CA LYS A 584 20.40 27.73 15.28
C LYS A 584 20.25 27.61 16.80
N GLU A 585 19.61 28.58 17.44
CA GLU A 585 19.38 28.56 18.89
C GLU A 585 18.44 27.42 19.30
N PHE A 586 17.37 27.18 18.54
CA PHE A 586 16.48 26.05 18.73
C PHE A 586 17.25 24.73 18.74
N ARG A 587 18.07 24.49 17.70
CA ARG A 587 18.88 23.27 17.59
C ARG A 587 19.86 23.10 18.75
N ASN A 588 20.51 24.17 19.17
CA ASN A 588 21.45 24.13 20.29
C ASN A 588 20.76 23.75 21.60
N LYS A 589 19.59 24.32 21.89
CA LYS A 589 18.80 23.97 23.08
C LYS A 589 18.26 22.53 22.99
N GLU A 590 17.80 22.10 21.82
CA GLU A 590 17.32 20.74 21.57
C GLU A 590 18.44 19.71 21.77
N ALA A 591 19.64 19.97 21.25
CA ALA A 591 20.79 19.08 21.43
C ALA A 591 21.27 19.01 22.90
N ALA A 592 21.21 20.12 23.64
CA ALA A 592 21.53 20.15 25.07
C ALA A 592 20.57 19.26 25.89
N GLU A 593 19.25 19.41 25.67
CA GLU A 593 18.21 18.59 26.31
C GLU A 593 18.38 17.10 25.96
N VAL A 594 18.65 16.77 24.70
CA VAL A 594 18.94 15.38 24.29
C VAL A 594 20.15 14.83 25.05
N THR A 595 21.23 15.60 25.12
CA THR A 595 22.47 15.18 25.79
C THR A 595 22.21 14.89 27.27
N GLU A 596 21.48 15.76 27.97
CA GLU A 596 21.14 15.58 29.38
C GLU A 596 20.33 14.29 29.62
N ARG A 597 19.32 14.04 28.78
CA ARG A 597 18.50 12.83 28.86
C ARG A 597 19.29 11.55 28.56
N VAL A 598 20.17 11.59 27.57
CA VAL A 598 21.05 10.46 27.25
C VAL A 598 22.00 10.17 28.41
N VAL A 599 22.60 11.19 29.02
CA VAL A 599 23.45 11.05 30.21
C VAL A 599 22.67 10.45 31.38
N SER A 600 21.47 10.96 31.67
CA SER A 600 20.60 10.45 32.74
C SER A 600 20.23 8.97 32.51
N SER A 601 19.87 8.63 31.27
CA SER A 601 19.59 7.25 30.88
C SER A 601 20.81 6.33 31.03
N LEU A 602 21.99 6.77 30.59
CA LEU A 602 23.23 6.00 30.73
C LEU A 602 23.62 5.79 32.20
N ASN A 603 23.47 6.80 33.07
CA ASN A 603 23.69 6.67 34.51
C ASN A 603 22.85 5.54 35.13
N SER A 604 21.60 5.37 34.67
CA SER A 604 20.71 4.31 35.18
C SER A 604 21.18 2.90 34.80
N ILE A 605 21.82 2.75 33.63
CA ILE A 605 22.29 1.46 33.09
C ILE A 605 23.71 1.15 33.59
N LEU A 606 24.58 2.15 33.62
CA LEU A 606 26.00 2.04 33.97
C LEU A 606 26.26 2.45 35.43
N LYS A 607 25.54 1.80 36.36
CA LYS A 607 25.53 2.13 37.80
C LYS A 607 26.91 2.19 38.45
N ASP A 608 27.87 1.45 37.92
CA ASP A 608 29.24 1.33 38.45
C ASP A 608 30.20 2.38 37.87
N SER A 609 29.72 3.31 37.04
CA SER A 609 30.53 4.36 36.40
C SER A 609 29.95 5.76 36.64
N VAL A 610 30.83 6.74 36.78
CA VAL A 610 30.45 8.16 36.96
C VAL A 610 30.77 8.93 35.69
N TYR A 611 29.81 9.73 35.22
CA TYR A 611 30.02 10.62 34.08
C TYR A 611 30.99 11.75 34.44
N ASN A 612 32.08 11.88 33.71
CA ASN A 612 33.10 12.92 33.96
C ASN A 612 32.88 14.23 33.19
N GLY A 613 31.72 14.41 32.56
CA GLY A 613 31.42 15.56 31.68
C GLY A 613 31.75 15.35 30.19
N VAL A 614 32.39 14.23 29.86
CA VAL A 614 32.76 13.85 28.49
C VAL A 614 32.37 12.41 28.16
N TYR A 615 32.64 11.45 29.05
CA TYR A 615 32.34 10.04 28.86
C TYR A 615 32.06 9.30 30.17
N PHE A 616 31.48 8.11 30.03
CA PHE A 616 31.43 7.08 31.06
C PHE A 616 32.56 6.10 30.84
N GLU A 617 33.26 5.69 31.88
CA GLU A 617 34.29 4.63 31.81
C GLU A 617 33.90 3.45 32.69
N THR A 618 33.91 2.25 32.12
CA THR A 618 33.55 1.01 32.84
C THR A 618 34.36 -0.17 32.30
N ALA A 619 34.38 -1.28 33.03
CA ALA A 619 35.03 -2.51 32.59
C ALA A 619 34.46 -3.00 31.26
N TYR A 620 35.32 -3.52 30.39
CA TYR A 620 34.89 -3.98 29.07
C TYR A 620 33.91 -5.16 29.17
N ASN A 621 32.72 -4.99 28.59
CA ASN A 621 31.69 -6.02 28.53
C ASN A 621 31.05 -6.05 27.14
N LYS A 622 31.40 -7.06 26.33
CA LYS A 622 30.95 -7.19 24.94
C LYS A 622 29.40 -7.30 24.80
N PRO A 623 28.69 -8.14 25.58
CA PRO A 623 27.23 -8.16 25.57
C PRO A 623 26.59 -6.80 25.90
N LEU A 624 27.09 -6.11 26.93
CA LEU A 624 26.58 -4.80 27.34
C LEU A 624 26.82 -3.75 26.24
N LEU A 625 28.01 -3.69 25.65
CA LEU A 625 28.31 -2.78 24.55
C LEU A 625 27.40 -3.05 23.33
N GLY A 626 27.14 -4.32 23.00
CA GLY A 626 26.18 -4.69 21.96
C GLY A 626 24.72 -4.32 22.29
N LYS A 627 24.35 -4.26 23.57
CA LYS A 627 23.06 -3.76 24.04
C LYS A 627 22.98 -2.23 23.91
N LEU A 628 23.99 -1.50 24.39
CA LEU A 628 24.05 -0.03 24.32
C LEU A 628 24.02 0.46 22.88
N ARG A 629 24.78 -0.15 21.98
CA ARG A 629 24.77 0.21 20.55
C ARG A 629 23.38 0.13 19.93
N ARG A 630 22.54 -0.83 20.35
CA ARG A 630 21.16 -0.98 19.87
C ARG A 630 20.21 0.02 20.51
N LEU A 631 20.27 0.18 21.84
CA LEU A 631 19.38 1.07 22.59
C LEU A 631 19.61 2.56 22.29
N TYR A 632 20.85 2.92 21.94
CA TYR A 632 21.25 4.30 21.63
C TYR A 632 21.55 4.51 20.14
N TYR A 633 21.08 3.59 19.27
CA TYR A 633 21.08 3.72 17.81
C TYR A 633 22.46 4.01 17.18
N TYR A 634 23.55 3.54 17.77
CA TYR A 634 24.91 3.78 17.25
C TYR A 634 25.08 3.18 15.84
N LYS A 635 25.52 4.01 14.90
CA LYS A 635 25.88 3.60 13.52
C LYS A 635 27.30 4.02 13.13
N LYS A 636 27.65 5.29 13.34
CA LYS A 636 28.96 5.84 12.98
C LYS A 636 29.36 7.01 13.88
N THR A 637 30.64 7.33 13.91
CA THR A 637 31.21 8.50 14.58
C THR A 637 30.86 9.80 13.85
N VAL A 638 30.61 10.85 14.61
CA VAL A 638 30.41 12.22 14.11
C VAL A 638 31.77 12.86 13.80
N ASN A 639 31.93 13.32 12.56
CA ASN A 639 33.13 14.00 12.07
C ASN A 639 32.75 15.30 11.32
N ALA A 640 33.74 16.00 10.75
CA ALA A 640 33.52 17.25 10.02
C ALA A 640 32.63 17.08 8.76
N ASP A 641 32.67 15.89 8.14
CA ASP A 641 31.89 15.57 6.93
C ASP A 641 30.47 15.07 7.24
N THR A 642 30.10 14.96 8.51
CA THR A 642 28.77 14.49 8.93
C THR A 642 27.73 15.53 8.52
N LYS A 643 26.75 15.09 7.73
CA LYS A 643 25.72 15.98 7.21
C LYS A 643 24.68 16.28 8.28
N ASP A 644 24.10 17.48 8.25
CA ASP A 644 23.13 17.94 9.25
C ASP A 644 21.95 16.96 9.44
N PHE A 645 21.42 16.41 8.35
CA PHE A 645 20.32 15.43 8.43
C PHE A 645 20.72 14.13 9.12
N GLU A 646 22.01 13.78 9.21
CA GLU A 646 22.50 12.59 9.92
C GLU A 646 22.55 12.82 11.45
N LEU A 647 22.51 14.08 11.89
CA LEU A 647 22.47 14.47 13.31
C LEU A 647 21.04 14.48 13.88
N SER A 648 20.03 14.47 13.03
CA SER A 648 18.61 14.44 13.41
C SER A 648 18.14 13.01 13.67
N PHE A 649 17.64 12.72 14.87
CA PHE A 649 17.12 11.41 15.26
C PHE A 649 15.83 11.04 14.50
N LEU A 650 14.95 12.01 14.29
CA LEU A 650 13.65 11.85 13.65
C LEU A 650 13.58 12.56 12.31
N ASN A 651 12.85 11.97 11.39
CA ASN A 651 12.44 12.59 10.13
C ASN A 651 10.95 12.30 9.85
N ARG A 652 10.40 12.95 8.82
CA ARG A 652 9.10 12.56 8.28
C ARG A 652 9.30 11.42 7.29
N LYS A 653 8.55 10.33 7.46
CA LYS A 653 8.57 9.24 6.50
C LYS A 653 7.94 9.67 5.18
N SER A 654 8.67 9.54 4.08
CA SER A 654 8.06 9.62 2.75
C SER A 654 7.16 8.39 2.55
N LEU A 655 5.85 8.62 2.50
CA LEU A 655 4.88 7.58 2.20
C LEU A 655 4.78 7.44 0.67
N LYS A 656 5.37 6.38 0.12
CA LYS A 656 5.17 5.99 -1.28
C LYS A 656 4.08 4.92 -1.35
N GLY A 657 3.00 5.15 -2.11
CA GLY A 657 1.94 4.18 -2.36
C GLY A 657 0.61 4.47 -1.64
N LEU A 658 -0.09 3.41 -1.24
CA LEU A 658 -1.45 3.47 -0.66
C LEU A 658 -1.50 4.32 0.62
N SER A 659 -2.52 5.17 0.73
CA SER A 659 -2.84 5.93 1.94
C SER A 659 -3.05 5.00 3.14
N LEU A 660 -2.34 5.25 4.23
CA LEU A 660 -2.40 4.44 5.44
C LEU A 660 -3.18 5.20 6.51
N PHE A 661 -4.29 4.63 6.99
CA PHE A 661 -5.06 5.26 8.08
C PHE A 661 -4.26 5.28 9.39
N CYS A 662 -4.32 6.41 10.10
CA CYS A 662 -3.60 6.62 11.34
C CYS A 662 -4.34 5.96 12.51
N ALA A 663 -3.86 4.80 12.95
CA ALA A 663 -4.35 4.09 14.13
C ALA A 663 -3.18 3.57 15.00
N PRO A 664 -2.41 4.47 15.63
CA PRO A 664 -1.29 4.10 16.50
C PRO A 664 -1.77 3.48 17.82
N LYS A 665 -0.87 2.78 18.51
CA LYS A 665 -1.05 2.37 19.91
C LYS A 665 0.07 2.93 20.77
N LEU A 666 -0.22 3.50 21.94
CA LEU A 666 0.81 4.02 22.83
C LEU A 666 1.75 2.89 23.27
N ALA A 667 3.06 3.14 23.26
CA ALA A 667 4.01 2.20 23.81
C ALA A 667 3.95 2.23 25.35
N GLU A 668 4.01 1.05 25.97
CA GLU A 668 4.03 0.91 27.45
C GLU A 668 5.33 1.44 28.06
N VAL A 669 6.36 1.67 27.23
CA VAL A 669 7.68 2.14 27.63
C VAL A 669 8.09 3.34 26.79
N HIS A 670 8.90 4.23 27.38
CA HIS A 670 9.48 5.35 26.67
C HIS A 670 10.73 4.91 25.89
N ASN A 671 11.12 5.73 24.92
CA ASN A 671 12.39 5.53 24.24
C ASN A 671 13.54 5.59 25.25
N GLN A 672 14.39 4.55 25.26
CA GLN A 672 15.44 4.43 26.27
C GLN A 672 16.42 5.61 26.25
N ALA A 673 16.78 6.12 25.07
CA ALA A 673 17.82 7.15 24.95
C ALA A 673 17.30 8.54 25.33
N THR A 674 16.09 8.89 24.91
CA THR A 674 15.53 10.24 25.01
C THR A 674 14.41 10.35 26.06
N ASN A 675 14.00 9.24 26.66
CA ASN A 675 12.84 9.16 27.54
C ASN A 675 11.57 9.77 26.92
N LEU A 676 11.47 9.79 25.59
CA LEU A 676 10.30 10.30 24.89
C LEU A 676 9.23 9.21 24.80
N PRO A 677 7.97 9.50 25.15
CA PRO A 677 6.84 8.64 24.81
C PRO A 677 6.69 8.55 23.29
N PHE A 678 6.24 7.39 22.82
CA PHE A 678 6.02 7.14 21.40
C PHE A 678 4.88 6.15 21.19
N PHE A 679 4.39 6.10 19.96
CA PHE A 679 3.40 5.15 19.52
C PHE A 679 4.00 4.03 18.68
N TRP A 680 3.48 2.82 18.82
CA TRP A 680 3.63 1.76 17.83
C TRP A 680 2.72 2.00 16.63
N CYS A 681 3.33 2.23 15.48
CA CYS A 681 2.66 2.36 14.19
C CYS A 681 3.21 1.30 13.22
N ARG A 682 2.46 0.20 13.05
CA ARG A 682 2.83 -0.94 12.19
C ARG A 682 4.24 -1.50 12.50
N GLY A 683 4.55 -1.63 13.79
CA GLY A 683 5.84 -2.14 14.26
C GLY A 683 6.98 -1.12 14.24
N ASN A 684 6.72 0.14 13.88
CA ASN A 684 7.72 1.21 13.96
C ASN A 684 7.34 2.23 15.04
N GLU A 685 8.35 2.86 15.63
CA GLU A 685 8.20 3.96 16.57
C GLU A 685 7.72 5.23 15.84
N CYS A 686 6.66 5.85 16.36
CA CYS A 686 6.11 7.10 15.86
C CYS A 686 5.93 8.07 17.02
N PHE A 687 6.71 9.15 17.05
CA PHE A 687 6.75 10.10 18.15
C PHE A 687 5.73 11.24 18.01
N CYS A 688 5.16 11.41 16.81
CA CYS A 688 4.13 12.41 16.54
C CYS A 688 3.21 11.89 15.44
N ASN A 689 1.91 11.80 15.74
CA ASN A 689 0.88 11.33 14.83
C ASN A 689 -0.03 12.50 14.38
N ILE A 690 -0.94 12.25 13.43
CA ILE A 690 -1.81 13.30 12.85
C ILE A 690 -3.13 13.51 13.61
N LEU A 691 -3.37 12.76 14.69
CA LEU A 691 -4.67 12.71 15.37
C LEU A 691 -4.97 13.93 16.24
N ASP A 692 -3.99 14.81 16.45
CA ASP A 692 -4.13 16.01 17.27
C ASP A 692 -5.28 16.93 16.86
N LYS A 693 -5.54 17.04 15.54
CA LYS A 693 -6.64 17.85 14.98
C LYS A 693 -7.93 17.05 14.73
N GLN A 694 -8.07 15.89 15.36
CA GLN A 694 -9.18 14.96 15.13
C GLN A 694 -10.20 14.91 16.28
N CYS A 695 -10.11 15.86 17.23
CA CYS A 695 -11.07 16.07 18.31
C CYS A 695 -11.61 17.50 18.29
N LEU A 696 -12.81 17.70 18.83
CA LEU A 696 -13.48 19.01 18.84
C LEU A 696 -12.71 20.09 19.62
N GLN A 697 -11.90 19.69 20.60
CA GLN A 697 -11.08 20.61 21.39
C GLN A 697 -10.05 21.38 20.53
N ASN A 698 -9.43 20.70 19.57
CA ASN A 698 -8.30 21.23 18.79
C ASN A 698 -8.70 21.60 17.35
N ASN A 699 -9.90 21.21 16.90
CA ASN A 699 -10.43 21.59 15.61
C ASN A 699 -11.93 21.87 15.66
N SER A 700 -12.30 23.14 15.51
CA SER A 700 -13.70 23.57 15.45
C SER A 700 -14.26 23.62 14.03
N SER A 701 -13.42 23.44 13.00
CA SER A 701 -13.81 23.59 11.61
C SER A 701 -14.62 22.38 11.13
N TRP A 702 -15.92 22.59 10.91
CA TRP A 702 -16.86 21.52 10.54
C TRP A 702 -16.50 20.82 9.23
N ASN A 703 -15.92 21.54 8.26
CA ASN A 703 -15.49 20.99 6.97
C ASN A 703 -14.35 19.96 7.08
N GLN A 704 -13.73 19.83 8.26
CA GLN A 704 -12.68 18.86 8.56
C GLN A 704 -13.16 17.77 9.52
N TYR A 705 -14.46 17.71 9.81
CA TYR A 705 -15.01 16.67 10.67
C TYR A 705 -14.84 15.30 10.02
N THR A 706 -14.45 14.36 10.86
CA THR A 706 -14.15 12.95 10.55
C THR A 706 -14.97 12.07 11.49
N LEU A 707 -14.87 10.75 11.32
CA LEU A 707 -15.55 9.77 12.19
C LEU A 707 -15.31 10.04 13.68
N PHE A 708 -14.13 10.52 14.06
CA PHE A 708 -13.80 10.86 15.43
C PHE A 708 -14.66 12.01 15.99
N HIS A 709 -14.82 13.07 15.21
CA HIS A 709 -15.66 14.21 15.58
C HIS A 709 -17.12 13.80 15.68
N PHE A 710 -17.63 13.03 14.70
CA PHE A 710 -19.01 12.56 14.73
C PHE A 710 -19.29 11.70 15.96
N ALA A 711 -18.40 10.75 16.26
CA ALA A 711 -18.51 9.89 17.43
C ALA A 711 -18.47 10.68 18.75
N GLU A 712 -17.62 11.71 18.84
CA GLU A 712 -17.57 12.63 19.98
C GLU A 712 -18.90 13.40 20.14
N ILE A 713 -19.46 13.94 19.05
CA ILE A 713 -20.71 14.72 19.06
C ILE A 713 -21.90 13.88 19.55
N ILE A 714 -21.97 12.59 19.19
CA ILE A 714 -23.06 11.69 19.64
C ILE A 714 -22.78 11.01 20.98
N GLY A 715 -21.72 11.41 21.69
CA GLY A 715 -21.43 10.95 23.06
C GLY A 715 -20.58 9.69 23.17
N PHE A 716 -19.93 9.25 22.10
CA PHE A 716 -19.05 8.07 22.07
C PHE A 716 -17.64 8.41 21.59
N PRO A 717 -16.87 9.27 22.27
CA PRO A 717 -15.54 9.69 21.83
C PRO A 717 -14.60 8.49 21.58
N LYS A 718 -13.91 8.51 20.44
CA LYS A 718 -12.98 7.43 20.00
C LYS A 718 -11.52 7.83 19.93
N LEU A 719 -11.19 8.99 20.49
CA LEU A 719 -9.83 9.43 20.75
C LEU A 719 -9.68 9.74 22.23
N HIS A 720 -8.51 9.45 22.75
CA HIS A 720 -8.13 9.70 24.13
C HIS A 720 -6.80 10.45 24.13
N GLN A 721 -6.71 11.50 24.93
CA GLN A 721 -5.45 12.22 25.10
C GLN A 721 -4.47 11.40 25.94
N VAL A 722 -3.24 11.32 25.47
CA VAL A 722 -2.11 10.64 26.12
C VAL A 722 -0.88 11.56 26.10
N GLU A 723 0.21 11.16 26.74
CA GLU A 723 1.40 12.01 26.94
C GLU A 723 2.00 12.57 25.64
N CYS A 724 2.06 11.76 24.57
CA CYS A 724 2.60 12.15 23.26
C CYS A 724 1.54 12.53 22.19
N GLY A 725 0.29 12.82 22.59
CA GLY A 725 -0.77 13.24 21.65
C GLY A 725 -2.07 12.48 21.86
N TYR A 726 -2.68 11.97 20.79
CA TYR A 726 -3.95 11.25 20.86
C TYR A 726 -3.80 9.79 20.42
N GLU A 727 -4.44 8.90 21.17
CA GLU A 727 -4.57 7.47 20.87
C GLU A 727 -6.02 7.14 20.51
N PRO A 728 -6.28 6.43 19.41
CA PRO A 728 -7.62 5.96 19.08
C PRO A 728 -7.98 4.67 19.81
N ASP A 729 -9.27 4.49 20.09
CA ASP A 729 -9.82 3.25 20.61
C ASP A 729 -9.47 2.07 19.68
N GLY A 730 -9.15 0.91 20.25
CA GLY A 730 -8.78 -0.31 19.51
C GLY A 730 -9.83 -0.75 18.49
N ILE A 731 -11.10 -0.37 18.67
CA ILE A 731 -12.17 -0.64 17.70
C ILE A 731 -11.91 0.02 16.33
N ILE A 732 -11.20 1.15 16.27
CA ILE A 732 -10.86 1.85 15.02
C ILE A 732 -9.86 1.00 14.21
N SER A 733 -8.82 0.50 14.87
CA SER A 733 -7.85 -0.42 14.27
C SER A 733 -8.55 -1.69 13.77
N LEU A 734 -9.47 -2.24 14.57
CA LEU A 734 -10.27 -3.40 14.18
C LEU A 734 -11.11 -3.13 12.93
N PHE A 735 -11.84 -2.00 12.90
CA PHE A 735 -12.64 -1.58 11.76
C PHE A 735 -11.80 -1.45 10.48
N ILE A 736 -10.65 -0.77 10.54
CA ILE A 736 -9.72 -0.64 9.40
C ILE A 736 -9.27 -2.01 8.89
N VAL A 737 -8.91 -2.93 9.79
CA VAL A 737 -8.51 -4.30 9.41
C VAL A 737 -9.67 -5.06 8.77
N VAL A 738 -10.87 -4.94 9.32
CA VAL A 738 -12.08 -5.59 8.83
C VAL A 738 -12.46 -5.07 7.44
N ALA A 739 -12.47 -3.75 7.23
CA ALA A 739 -12.76 -3.13 5.95
C ALA A 739 -11.76 -3.55 4.86
N ASN A 740 -10.46 -3.54 5.17
CA ASN A 740 -9.43 -4.01 4.24
C ASN A 740 -9.60 -5.49 3.87
N LYS A 741 -9.96 -6.35 4.84
CA LYS A 741 -10.26 -7.75 4.56
C LYS A 741 -11.50 -7.91 3.69
N ALA A 742 -12.57 -7.16 3.99
CA ALA A 742 -13.81 -7.21 3.20
C ALA A 742 -13.52 -6.84 1.74
N MET A 743 -12.78 -5.76 1.48
CA MET A 743 -12.43 -5.33 0.12
C MET A 743 -11.51 -6.30 -0.61
N LYS A 744 -10.56 -6.93 0.10
CA LYS A 744 -9.74 -7.99 -0.49
C LYS A 744 -10.58 -9.21 -0.85
N LYS A 745 -11.60 -9.58 -0.08
CA LYS A 745 -12.53 -10.66 -0.45
C LYS A 745 -13.46 -10.22 -1.59
N PHE A 746 -14.01 -9.02 -1.54
CA PHE A 746 -14.91 -8.45 -2.55
C PHE A 746 -14.27 -8.43 -3.94
N SER A 747 -13.01 -7.99 -4.06
CA SER A 747 -12.28 -8.02 -5.34
C SER A 747 -12.11 -9.43 -5.93
N ARG A 748 -12.26 -10.49 -5.12
CA ARG A 748 -12.27 -11.88 -5.58
C ARG A 748 -13.68 -12.43 -5.84
N LEU A 749 -14.75 -11.72 -5.48
CA LEU A 749 -16.14 -12.05 -5.84
C LEU A 749 -16.49 -11.68 -7.29
N LYS A 750 -15.50 -11.52 -8.15
CA LYS A 750 -15.65 -11.34 -9.60
C LYS A 750 -15.51 -12.69 -10.32
N CYS A 751 -16.42 -13.01 -11.23
CA CYS A 751 -16.26 -14.12 -12.16
C CYS A 751 -15.12 -13.81 -13.13
N ARG A 752 -14.14 -14.72 -13.28
CA ARG A 752 -12.96 -14.50 -14.15
C ARG A 752 -13.25 -14.64 -15.64
N VAL A 753 -14.44 -15.11 -16.00
CA VAL A 753 -14.86 -15.29 -17.40
C VAL A 753 -15.68 -14.09 -17.85
N CYS A 754 -16.85 -13.86 -17.26
CA CYS A 754 -17.77 -12.79 -17.68
C CYS A 754 -17.65 -11.49 -16.87
N GLY A 755 -16.75 -11.42 -15.88
CA GLY A 755 -16.55 -10.23 -15.06
C GLY A 755 -17.67 -9.90 -14.06
N HIS A 756 -18.80 -10.61 -14.07
CA HIS A 756 -19.93 -10.33 -13.19
C HIS A 756 -19.65 -10.72 -11.73
N LEU A 757 -20.37 -10.08 -10.80
CA LEU A 757 -20.37 -10.44 -9.39
C LEU A 757 -20.88 -11.88 -9.17
N MET A 758 -20.26 -12.57 -8.23
CA MET A 758 -20.63 -13.92 -7.81
C MET A 758 -21.41 -13.88 -6.50
N TYR A 759 -22.43 -14.73 -6.40
CA TYR A 759 -23.33 -14.80 -5.24
C TYR A 759 -23.20 -16.13 -4.49
N PRO A 760 -23.52 -16.17 -3.18
CA PRO A 760 -23.52 -17.41 -2.41
C PRO A 760 -24.48 -18.47 -2.99
N VAL A 761 -24.01 -19.71 -3.16
CA VAL A 761 -24.83 -20.81 -3.74
C VAL A 761 -25.02 -22.02 -2.84
N LYS A 762 -24.19 -22.21 -1.82
CA LYS A 762 -24.36 -23.30 -0.85
C LYS A 762 -24.65 -22.70 0.53
N ARG A 763 -25.92 -22.75 0.94
CA ARG A 763 -26.26 -22.58 2.36
C ARG A 763 -25.96 -23.90 3.06
N GLU A 764 -24.81 -23.99 3.72
CA GLU A 764 -24.54 -25.14 4.61
C GLU A 764 -25.52 -25.13 5.80
N LYS A 765 -25.76 -26.29 6.43
CA LYS A 765 -26.68 -26.46 7.57
C LYS A 765 -26.41 -25.54 8.78
N PHE A 766 -25.28 -24.83 8.81
CA PHE A 766 -24.89 -23.89 9.86
C PHE A 766 -24.60 -22.49 9.31
N ASP A 767 -25.33 -22.09 8.26
CA ASP A 767 -25.32 -20.74 7.67
C ASP A 767 -23.93 -20.19 7.32
N ARG A 768 -23.14 -21.01 6.61
CA ARG A 768 -21.79 -20.65 6.15
C ARG A 768 -21.77 -20.41 4.65
N ASN A 769 -21.63 -19.14 4.27
CA ASN A 769 -21.50 -18.71 2.88
C ASN A 769 -20.02 -18.66 2.46
N ASN A 770 -19.44 -19.84 2.20
CA ASN A 770 -18.06 -19.97 1.70
C ASN A 770 -17.96 -20.31 0.22
N TYR A 771 -19.09 -20.65 -0.41
CA TYR A 771 -19.16 -21.03 -1.82
C TYR A 771 -20.00 -20.05 -2.60
N TYR A 772 -19.41 -19.54 -3.68
CA TYR A 772 -20.00 -18.52 -4.54
C TYR A 772 -20.04 -19.04 -5.98
N SER A 773 -21.00 -18.60 -6.79
CA SER A 773 -20.99 -18.88 -8.23
C SER A 773 -21.42 -17.66 -9.03
N CYS A 774 -21.09 -17.68 -10.32
CA CYS A 774 -21.64 -16.72 -11.26
C CYS A 774 -23.14 -16.98 -11.44
N ILE A 775 -23.95 -15.91 -11.42
CA ILE A 775 -25.40 -15.98 -11.65
C ILE A 775 -25.78 -15.58 -13.09
N ASN A 776 -24.85 -15.02 -13.87
CA ASN A 776 -25.12 -14.69 -15.28
C ASN A 776 -25.46 -15.99 -16.04
N PRO A 777 -26.69 -16.16 -16.55
CA PRO A 777 -27.15 -17.40 -17.18
C PRO A 777 -26.43 -17.70 -18.50
N THR A 778 -25.82 -16.68 -19.12
CA THR A 778 -25.10 -16.83 -20.39
C THR A 778 -23.62 -17.19 -20.20
N CYS A 779 -23.12 -17.22 -18.96
CA CYS A 779 -21.70 -17.44 -18.66
C CYS A 779 -21.35 -18.93 -18.62
N LEU A 780 -20.19 -19.31 -19.16
CA LEU A 780 -19.66 -20.69 -19.11
C LEU A 780 -19.39 -21.19 -17.67
N GLU A 781 -19.25 -20.27 -16.71
CA GLU A 781 -19.06 -20.55 -15.29
C GLU A 781 -20.34 -20.38 -14.46
N HIS A 782 -21.50 -20.29 -15.12
CA HIS A 782 -22.80 -20.23 -14.44
C HIS A 782 -22.99 -21.43 -13.50
N GLY A 783 -23.40 -21.17 -12.26
CA GLY A 783 -23.67 -22.19 -11.25
C GLY A 783 -22.45 -22.98 -10.74
N LYS A 784 -21.24 -22.79 -11.29
CA LYS A 784 -20.03 -23.46 -10.81
C LYS A 784 -19.56 -22.87 -9.49
N ALA A 785 -19.47 -23.71 -8.46
CA ALA A 785 -19.14 -23.28 -7.11
C ALA A 785 -17.63 -23.03 -6.93
N VAL A 786 -17.29 -21.83 -6.45
CA VAL A 786 -15.95 -21.38 -6.07
C VAL A 786 -15.90 -21.22 -4.56
N TYR A 787 -14.94 -21.89 -3.90
CA TYR A 787 -14.69 -21.70 -2.48
C TYR A 787 -13.83 -20.44 -2.28
N LEU A 788 -14.33 -19.50 -1.48
CA LEU A 788 -13.63 -18.25 -1.17
C LEU A 788 -13.76 -17.92 0.32
N ASN A 789 -12.68 -18.09 1.08
CA ASN A 789 -12.68 -17.79 2.50
C ASN A 789 -11.29 -17.48 3.07
N TYR A 790 -11.23 -16.74 4.18
CA TYR A 790 -9.99 -16.55 4.91
C TYR A 790 -9.58 -17.83 5.63
N CYS A 791 -8.27 -18.12 5.63
CA CYS A 791 -7.68 -19.22 6.36
C CYS A 791 -8.05 -19.17 7.84
N TYR A 792 -8.55 -20.28 8.36
CA TYR A 792 -8.99 -20.37 9.74
C TYR A 792 -7.83 -20.27 10.75
N ARG A 793 -6.61 -20.67 10.36
CA ARG A 793 -5.40 -20.64 11.21
C ARG A 793 -4.77 -19.25 11.27
N CYS A 794 -4.25 -18.75 10.13
CA CYS A 794 -3.52 -17.46 10.14
C CYS A 794 -4.42 -16.22 10.04
N LYS A 795 -5.71 -16.36 9.67
CA LYS A 795 -6.67 -15.25 9.46
C LYS A 795 -6.25 -14.17 8.44
N LYS A 796 -5.09 -14.31 7.79
CA LYS A 796 -4.48 -13.36 6.84
C LYS A 796 -4.59 -13.86 5.38
N GLY A 797 -4.36 -15.15 5.15
CA GLY A 797 -4.39 -15.74 3.81
C GLY A 797 -5.82 -15.94 3.30
N LEU A 798 -6.14 -15.33 2.16
CA LEU A 798 -7.41 -15.54 1.45
C LEU A 798 -7.27 -16.76 0.54
N ILE A 799 -8.11 -17.77 0.78
CA ILE A 799 -8.18 -19.00 0.00
C ILE A 799 -9.21 -18.80 -1.10
N ASP A 800 -8.79 -18.98 -2.34
CA ASP A 800 -9.62 -18.96 -3.55
C ASP A 800 -9.41 -20.29 -4.27
N SER A 801 -10.45 -21.11 -4.42
CA SER A 801 -10.33 -22.45 -5.04
C SER A 801 -9.88 -22.41 -6.50
N ARG A 802 -9.94 -21.25 -7.15
CA ARG A 802 -9.42 -21.06 -8.50
C ARG A 802 -7.90 -20.99 -8.53
N ASP A 803 -7.26 -20.62 -7.41
CA ASP A 803 -5.81 -20.45 -7.28
C ASP A 803 -5.16 -21.55 -6.43
N THR A 804 -5.96 -22.28 -5.66
CA THR A 804 -5.48 -23.19 -4.63
C THR A 804 -6.05 -24.59 -4.80
N LYS A 805 -5.23 -25.60 -4.46
CA LYS A 805 -5.58 -27.02 -4.45
C LYS A 805 -5.97 -27.48 -3.05
N GLN A 806 -6.55 -28.67 -3.01
CA GLN A 806 -6.95 -29.33 -1.78
C GLN A 806 -5.86 -30.30 -1.32
N CYS A 807 -5.77 -30.50 -0.01
CA CYS A 807 -4.99 -31.58 0.58
C CYS A 807 -5.75 -32.92 0.45
N PRO A 808 -5.12 -34.07 0.80
CA PRO A 808 -5.76 -35.40 0.78
C PRO A 808 -7.04 -35.52 1.62
N ASN A 809 -7.28 -34.58 2.53
CA ASN A 809 -8.48 -34.51 3.35
C ASN A 809 -9.60 -33.63 2.76
N GLY A 810 -9.42 -33.08 1.55
CA GLY A 810 -10.42 -32.26 0.86
C GLY A 810 -10.50 -30.81 1.32
N TRP A 811 -9.55 -30.33 2.14
CA TRP A 811 -9.46 -28.93 2.54
C TRP A 811 -8.57 -28.14 1.60
N TYR A 812 -9.01 -26.95 1.21
CA TYR A 812 -8.18 -26.03 0.44
C TYR A 812 -6.99 -25.54 1.24
N ILE A 813 -5.83 -25.49 0.59
CA ILE A 813 -4.56 -25.14 1.20
C ILE A 813 -4.37 -23.63 1.19
N CYS A 814 -4.03 -23.05 2.34
CA CYS A 814 -3.75 -21.62 2.43
C CYS A 814 -2.47 -21.26 1.68
N PRO A 815 -2.50 -20.29 0.75
CA PRO A 815 -1.31 -19.90 0.00
C PRO A 815 -0.30 -19.09 0.84
N THR A 816 -0.69 -18.63 2.03
CA THR A 816 0.15 -17.79 2.90
C THR A 816 0.87 -18.58 3.99
N CYS A 817 0.17 -19.49 4.67
CA CYS A 817 0.72 -20.26 5.81
C CYS A 817 0.71 -21.77 5.57
N LEU A 818 0.41 -22.20 4.34
CA LEU A 818 0.38 -23.62 3.89
C LEU A 818 -0.58 -24.51 4.69
N SER A 819 -1.41 -23.92 5.56
CA SER A 819 -2.32 -24.65 6.44
C SER A 819 -3.60 -25.06 5.72
N CYS A 820 -4.09 -26.27 6.00
CA CYS A 820 -5.29 -26.86 5.40
C CYS A 820 -6.27 -27.40 6.45
N CYS A 821 -5.84 -28.29 7.35
CA CYS A 821 -6.67 -28.87 8.40
C CYS A 821 -5.86 -29.35 9.62
N ASP A 822 -6.46 -29.26 10.79
CA ASP A 822 -5.96 -29.83 12.06
C ASP A 822 -7.05 -30.61 12.81
N ASP A 823 -6.63 -31.36 13.84
CA ASP A 823 -7.51 -32.18 14.66
C ASP A 823 -8.59 -31.34 15.37
N ASN A 824 -8.22 -30.18 15.94
CA ASN A 824 -9.14 -29.27 16.63
C ASN A 824 -10.24 -28.75 15.68
N GLN A 825 -9.93 -28.52 14.41
CA GLN A 825 -10.91 -28.12 13.41
C GLN A 825 -11.96 -29.21 13.18
N TYR A 826 -11.57 -30.48 13.11
CA TYR A 826 -12.52 -31.59 12.99
C TYR A 826 -13.35 -31.79 14.26
N GLU A 827 -12.75 -31.64 15.44
CA GLU A 827 -13.46 -31.67 16.72
C GLU A 827 -14.53 -30.56 16.78
N ARG A 828 -14.17 -29.32 16.43
CA ARG A 828 -15.13 -28.20 16.36
C ARG A 828 -16.25 -28.43 15.35
N LEU A 829 -15.97 -29.13 14.26
CA LEU A 829 -16.99 -29.48 13.27
C LEU A 829 -17.93 -30.55 13.81
N ALA A 830 -17.39 -31.61 14.42
CA ALA A 830 -18.18 -32.66 15.07
C ALA A 830 -19.05 -32.10 16.20
N GLN A 831 -18.47 -31.23 17.05
CA GLN A 831 -19.16 -30.60 18.17
C GLN A 831 -20.42 -29.82 17.74
N ARG A 832 -20.42 -29.18 16.56
CA ARG A 832 -21.61 -28.49 16.05
C ARG A 832 -22.78 -29.44 15.79
N TYR A 833 -22.51 -30.61 15.24
CA TYR A 833 -23.55 -31.62 15.02
C TYR A 833 -24.06 -32.17 16.35
N VAL A 834 -23.16 -32.40 17.32
CA VAL A 834 -23.53 -32.81 18.68
C VAL A 834 -24.43 -31.78 19.35
N LEU A 835 -24.04 -30.49 19.36
CA LEU A 835 -24.82 -29.40 19.95
C LEU A 835 -26.17 -29.17 19.26
N SER A 836 -26.26 -29.47 17.97
CA SER A 836 -27.51 -29.38 17.21
C SER A 836 -28.34 -30.67 17.23
N HIS A 837 -27.95 -31.67 18.02
CA HIS A 837 -28.60 -32.99 18.08
C HIS A 837 -28.75 -33.67 16.71
N LEU A 838 -27.77 -33.48 15.83
CA LEU A 838 -27.71 -34.09 14.49
C LEU A 838 -26.62 -35.16 14.42
N PRO A 839 -26.79 -36.22 13.61
CA PRO A 839 -25.75 -37.22 13.41
C PRO A 839 -24.52 -36.59 12.73
N ILE A 840 -23.32 -36.89 13.24
CA ILE A 840 -22.07 -36.43 12.66
C ILE A 840 -21.88 -37.14 11.30
N PRO A 841 -21.72 -36.39 10.19
CA PRO A 841 -21.50 -37.00 8.87
C PRO A 841 -20.21 -37.82 8.80
N ASN A 842 -20.22 -38.95 8.08
CA ASN A 842 -19.06 -39.82 7.86
C ASN A 842 -17.81 -39.07 7.36
N ARG A 843 -17.99 -38.03 6.53
CA ARG A 843 -16.88 -37.19 6.04
C ARG A 843 -16.12 -36.45 7.14
N ILE A 844 -16.76 -36.17 8.28
CA ILE A 844 -16.14 -35.57 9.47
C ILE A 844 -15.65 -36.68 10.39
N GLN A 845 -16.50 -37.68 10.68
CA GLN A 845 -16.19 -38.75 11.62
C GLN A 845 -14.95 -39.56 11.21
N SER A 846 -14.82 -39.91 9.93
CA SER A 846 -13.67 -40.67 9.39
C SER A 846 -12.34 -39.91 9.43
N LYS A 847 -12.38 -38.59 9.70
CA LYS A 847 -11.25 -37.66 9.68
C LYS A 847 -10.90 -37.08 11.06
N LEU A 848 -11.66 -37.42 12.12
CA LEU A 848 -11.27 -37.10 13.50
C LEU A 848 -9.88 -37.68 13.80
N GLY A 849 -8.99 -36.88 14.40
CA GLY A 849 -7.60 -37.26 14.69
C GLY A 849 -6.67 -37.34 13.46
N LYS A 850 -7.16 -37.04 12.25
CA LYS A 850 -6.40 -37.14 10.98
C LYS A 850 -6.09 -35.78 10.34
N GLY A 851 -6.05 -34.73 11.14
CA GLY A 851 -5.50 -33.42 10.80
C GLY A 851 -4.03 -33.50 10.40
N HIS A 852 -3.60 -32.52 9.60
CA HIS A 852 -2.25 -32.47 9.02
C HIS A 852 -1.35 -31.47 9.75
N ASN A 853 -1.87 -30.28 10.04
CA ASN A 853 -1.05 -29.15 10.48
C ASN A 853 -0.49 -29.28 11.90
N ASP A 854 -1.20 -29.98 12.77
CA ASP A 854 -0.80 -30.40 14.11
C ASP A 854 0.31 -31.47 14.08
N LYS A 855 0.48 -32.16 12.95
CA LYS A 855 1.48 -33.21 12.72
C LYS A 855 2.64 -32.73 11.83
N SER A 856 2.80 -31.41 11.68
CA SER A 856 3.79 -30.76 10.80
C SER A 856 3.77 -31.22 9.34
N ARG A 857 2.62 -31.68 8.84
CA ARG A 857 2.43 -32.06 7.43
C ARG A 857 1.81 -30.89 6.65
N TYR A 858 2.50 -30.47 5.59
CA TYR A 858 2.11 -29.33 4.75
C TYR A 858 2.03 -29.74 3.28
N PHE A 859 1.17 -29.06 2.52
CA PHE A 859 0.90 -29.38 1.13
C PHE A 859 1.06 -28.14 0.25
N CYS A 860 1.43 -28.34 -1.01
CA CYS A 860 1.61 -27.27 -1.98
C CYS A 860 0.25 -26.68 -2.39
N PRO A 861 0.03 -25.37 -2.25
CA PRO A 861 -1.23 -24.74 -2.65
C PRO A 861 -1.47 -24.82 -4.16
N PHE A 862 -0.45 -25.01 -4.99
CA PHE A 862 -0.60 -25.00 -6.45
C PHE A 862 -0.86 -26.38 -7.07
N CYS A 863 -0.28 -27.45 -6.52
CA CYS A 863 -0.44 -28.81 -7.04
C CYS A 863 -1.08 -29.80 -6.06
N GLY A 864 -1.13 -29.50 -4.76
CA GLY A 864 -1.68 -30.38 -3.73
C GLY A 864 -0.72 -31.46 -3.20
N SER A 865 0.50 -31.57 -3.75
CA SER A 865 1.54 -32.51 -3.29
C SER A 865 2.06 -32.16 -1.89
N GLU A 866 2.50 -33.16 -1.11
CA GLU A 866 3.14 -32.94 0.19
C GLU A 866 4.48 -32.20 0.04
N LEU A 867 4.82 -31.35 1.01
CA LEU A 867 6.01 -30.50 0.98
C LEU A 867 7.13 -31.06 1.87
N TYR A 868 8.37 -30.90 1.42
CA TYR A 868 9.56 -31.24 2.20
C TYR A 868 10.01 -30.02 3.03
N LEU A 869 10.08 -30.18 4.35
CA LEU A 869 10.57 -29.14 5.25
C LEU A 869 12.10 -29.10 5.21
N LYS A 870 12.68 -27.93 4.91
CA LYS A 870 14.13 -27.73 4.79
C LYS A 870 14.79 -27.23 6.08
N ASN A 871 14.12 -26.34 6.81
CA ASN A 871 14.57 -25.84 8.12
C ASN A 871 13.35 -25.56 9.00
N ASP A 872 13.39 -26.00 10.26
CA ASP A 872 12.31 -25.82 11.21
C ASP A 872 12.79 -24.99 12.41
N SER A 873 12.28 -23.78 12.53
CA SER A 873 12.34 -23.01 13.76
C SER A 873 10.91 -22.75 14.21
N ILE A 874 10.68 -22.67 15.52
CA ILE A 874 9.34 -22.47 16.13
C ILE A 874 8.58 -21.27 15.52
N HIS A 875 9.30 -20.31 14.93
CA HIS A 875 8.74 -19.07 14.39
C HIS A 875 8.81 -18.91 12.86
N ALA A 876 9.59 -19.74 12.16
CA ALA A 876 9.70 -19.72 10.71
C ALA A 876 10.21 -21.05 10.15
N PHE A 877 9.60 -21.51 9.06
CA PHE A 877 10.06 -22.70 8.34
C PHE A 877 10.11 -22.46 6.83
N SER A 878 10.98 -23.21 6.17
CA SER A 878 11.05 -23.27 4.70
C SER A 878 10.59 -24.63 4.22
N ALA A 879 9.79 -24.64 3.15
CA ALA A 879 9.21 -25.84 2.57
C ALA A 879 9.44 -25.87 1.05
N TYR A 880 9.66 -27.05 0.49
CA TYR A 880 9.93 -27.23 -0.94
C TYR A 880 8.92 -28.19 -1.57
N CYS A 881 8.41 -27.82 -2.74
CA CYS A 881 7.55 -28.66 -3.56
C CYS A 881 8.34 -29.24 -4.73
N GLU A 882 8.52 -30.56 -4.75
CA GLU A 882 9.15 -31.25 -5.89
C GLU A 882 8.32 -31.13 -7.17
N SER A 883 6.99 -31.24 -7.09
CA SER A 883 6.14 -31.23 -8.28
C SER A 883 6.05 -29.87 -8.98
N CYS A 884 6.34 -28.77 -8.27
CA CYS A 884 6.28 -27.42 -8.84
C CYS A 884 7.65 -26.76 -8.97
N ASP A 885 8.70 -27.37 -8.42
CA ASP A 885 10.01 -26.75 -8.20
C ASP A 885 9.90 -25.36 -7.56
N ARG A 886 9.23 -25.28 -6.39
CA ARG A 886 8.99 -24.02 -5.68
C ARG A 886 9.37 -24.11 -4.21
N ASN A 887 10.08 -23.10 -3.73
CA ASN A 887 10.36 -22.89 -2.31
C ASN A 887 9.33 -21.93 -1.70
N PHE A 888 8.88 -22.27 -0.49
CA PHE A 888 7.96 -21.49 0.31
C PHE A 888 8.64 -21.14 1.63
N ASN A 889 8.67 -19.85 1.98
CA ASN A 889 9.13 -19.40 3.29
C ASN A 889 7.93 -18.91 4.08
N VAL A 890 7.64 -19.56 5.20
CA VAL A 890 6.54 -19.22 6.08
C VAL A 890 7.11 -18.63 7.36
N SER A 891 6.82 -17.35 7.61
CA SER A 891 7.06 -16.70 8.90
C SER A 891 5.73 -16.58 9.64
N ASN A 892 5.69 -17.08 10.88
CA ASN A 892 4.57 -16.80 11.78
C ASN A 892 4.73 -15.37 12.31
N GLY A 893 4.45 -14.38 11.45
CA GLY A 893 4.23 -13.02 11.91
C GLY A 893 2.90 -12.98 12.65
N PHE A 894 2.95 -12.99 13.99
CA PHE A 894 1.82 -12.52 14.78
C PHE A 894 1.64 -11.02 14.52
#